data_AF-A0A8X6UM85-F1
#
_entry.id   AF-A0A8X6UM85-F1
#
_cell.length_a   1.000
_cell.length_b   1.000
_cell.length_c   1.000
_cell.angle_alpha   90.00
_cell.angle_beta   90.00
_cell.angle_gamma   90.00
#
_symmetry.space_group_name_H-M   'P 1'
#
loop_
_entity.id
_entity.type
_entity.pdbx_description
1 polymer ?
#
loop_
_entity_poly.entity_id
_entity_poly.type
_entity_poly.pdbx_seq_one_letter_code
_entity_poly.pdbx_strand_id
1 'polypeptide(L)'
;MFFPEKCAIGFEFSGREEMSGKRLCGFASSQAIATSILREPKFCIEIPDNWSLEEAATIPIVYTTCYYCFFTRARLQPRESVLIHSGTGGVGLAAINIALRLNCEIFVTVGTEEKKRYLKKKFPQIKEENIGCSRNTSFELLIMERTHGKGVDVVLNSLADDKFQASIRCIAKNGRFIEIGRYDLSLNREIGLKIFLKSISFHAVELDDLLDSEEILPVLRMIQDDMRTGAIKPLDRTLFDRNSVEDAFKYMTKGIHVGKILLKIRDEETEAYNIPKRFMLPAVLDTHFYYNKVYIIIGGLGGFGMEVTKWMIRKGAKNLILTSRYGIRTSYHHFRLKKWQTQGINVQVSTLNASIKSEAETLLRNASCIAPVGGIFNSAMVLNDAFMNCQTPDTFKKVCAPKADATVYLDELTRKLCPSLDYFICFSSVSCGRGNAGQTNYGYANSVMDRICEERKNAGLHGLSIQWGIIGEVGKAQRDFGTDFTMNGLMAQSVHSCLEALDIFCQQDNPVVTSYVTSELTQKADQKNKMSQFIKILGYDDMSQIDTKRNLGEMGLDSFIKVETKDFIEFHSGSILSLQEIQGMNLEDIKALLDKSDRETDMQQVSTKDIKLPPTLLFKDPIITINKDAPGEPIFILDIGDVDVNNFQSIAKAINRPVHALVWTKETAFTDMKTLASWYLKIIQKPMTKESFSIVGHFIG
;
A
#
# COMPACT_ATOMS: atom_id res chain seq x y z
N MET A 1 4.06 -8.98 -13.99
CA MET A 1 4.25 -7.67 -13.35
C MET A 1 3.24 -7.54 -12.22
N PHE A 2 3.51 -8.02 -10.99
CA PHE A 2 2.42 -8.32 -10.05
C PHE A 2 2.75 -8.19 -8.55
N PHE A 3 2.94 -6.96 -8.10
CA PHE A 3 2.47 -6.45 -6.79
C PHE A 3 2.07 -4.98 -7.03
N PRO A 4 1.18 -4.36 -6.23
CA PRO A 4 1.02 -2.92 -6.31
C PRO A 4 2.38 -2.30 -5.98
N GLU A 5 3.11 -1.90 -7.02
CA GLU A 5 4.42 -1.30 -6.87
C GLU A 5 4.20 0.00 -6.12
N LYS A 6 4.72 0.09 -4.89
CA LYS A 6 4.75 1.36 -4.14
C LYS A 6 5.40 2.48 -4.96
N CYS A 7 6.20 2.13 -5.97
CA CYS A 7 6.78 3.06 -6.94
C CYS A 7 6.29 2.73 -8.38
N ALA A 8 5.19 3.34 -8.81
CA ALA A 8 4.71 3.23 -10.19
C ALA A 8 5.18 4.39 -11.10
N ILE A 9 6.11 5.22 -10.61
CA ILE A 9 6.43 6.50 -11.26
C ILE A 9 7.68 6.37 -12.13
N GLY A 10 7.59 6.92 -13.33
CA GLY A 10 8.70 6.97 -14.28
C GLY A 10 8.61 5.88 -15.31
N PHE A 11 8.57 6.29 -16.57
CA PHE A 11 8.44 5.38 -17.70
C PHE A 11 9.58 5.54 -18.70
N GLU A 12 10.31 6.65 -18.73
CA GLU A 12 11.31 6.95 -19.77
C GLU A 12 12.66 7.26 -19.15
N PHE A 13 13.74 6.86 -19.82
CA PHE A 13 15.10 7.09 -19.34
C PHE A 13 16.11 7.23 -20.49
N SER A 14 17.28 7.75 -20.14
CA SER A 14 18.52 7.61 -20.93
C SER A 14 19.69 7.33 -20.00
N GLY A 15 20.70 6.62 -20.47
CA GLY A 15 21.86 6.29 -19.65
C GLY A 15 22.84 5.37 -20.36
N ARG A 16 23.62 4.65 -19.54
CA ARG A 16 24.63 3.69 -20.01
C ARG A 16 24.35 2.29 -19.50
N GLU A 17 24.62 1.30 -20.34
CA GLU A 17 24.60 -0.11 -19.92
C GLU A 17 25.83 -0.45 -19.06
N GLU A 18 25.62 -1.08 -17.89
CA GLU A 18 26.68 -1.30 -16.87
C GLU A 18 27.89 -2.06 -17.41
N MET A 19 27.68 -3.09 -18.25
CA MET A 19 28.78 -3.94 -18.75
C MET A 19 29.46 -3.39 -20.00
N SER A 20 28.72 -2.78 -20.92
CA SER A 20 29.25 -2.36 -22.22
C SER A 20 29.62 -0.87 -22.29
N GLY A 21 29.09 -0.05 -21.37
CA GLY A 21 29.22 1.40 -21.40
C GLY A 21 28.47 2.08 -22.55
N LYS A 22 27.69 1.32 -23.34
CA LYS A 22 26.91 1.82 -24.48
C LYS A 22 25.83 2.81 -24.02
N ARG A 23 25.63 3.86 -24.82
CA ARG A 23 24.61 4.89 -24.60
C ARG A 23 23.26 4.42 -25.15
N LEU A 24 22.26 4.36 -24.27
CA LEU A 24 20.93 3.86 -24.59
C LEU A 24 19.86 4.81 -24.04
N CYS A 25 18.76 4.94 -24.77
CA CYS A 25 17.51 5.48 -24.23
C CYS A 25 16.39 4.46 -24.40
N GLY A 26 15.32 4.59 -23.62
CA GLY A 26 14.22 3.66 -23.69
C GLY A 26 13.12 3.99 -22.72
N PHE A 27 12.18 3.06 -22.59
CA PHE A 27 11.16 3.11 -21.56
C PHE A 27 11.08 1.80 -20.78
N ALA A 28 10.58 1.91 -19.56
CA ALA A 28 10.24 0.82 -18.68
C ALA A 28 8.75 0.91 -18.35
N SER A 29 8.15 -0.21 -17.96
CA SER A 29 6.75 -0.25 -17.52
C SER A 29 6.48 0.62 -16.28
N SER A 30 7.51 0.86 -15.47
CA SER A 30 7.46 1.63 -14.23
C SER A 30 8.89 1.88 -13.73
N GLN A 31 9.02 2.66 -12.64
CA GLN A 31 10.26 2.82 -11.88
C GLN A 31 11.46 3.39 -12.66
N ALA A 32 11.22 4.10 -13.78
CA ALA A 32 12.31 4.70 -14.55
C ALA A 32 12.92 5.95 -13.89
N ILE A 33 12.24 6.56 -12.91
CA ILE A 33 12.86 7.57 -12.05
C ILE A 33 13.70 6.84 -11.00
N ALA A 34 14.88 6.39 -11.42
CA ALA A 34 15.80 5.62 -10.60
C ALA A 34 17.26 5.89 -10.99
N THR A 35 18.17 5.45 -10.14
CA THR A 35 19.63 5.49 -10.38
C THR A 35 20.10 4.40 -11.32
N SER A 36 19.40 3.27 -11.29
CA SER A 36 19.65 2.08 -12.09
C SER A 36 18.32 1.39 -12.36
N ILE A 37 18.18 0.79 -13.53
CA ILE A 37 16.98 0.09 -13.96
C ILE A 37 17.36 -1.24 -14.59
N LEU A 38 16.48 -2.23 -14.47
CA LEU A 38 16.65 -3.48 -15.20
C LEU A 38 16.27 -3.23 -16.66
N ARG A 39 17.22 -3.46 -17.57
CA ARG A 39 17.03 -3.26 -18.99
C ARG A 39 16.09 -4.33 -19.57
N GLU A 40 15.07 -3.91 -20.30
CA GLU A 40 14.36 -4.75 -21.26
C GLU A 40 14.88 -4.48 -22.68
N PRO A 41 15.66 -5.39 -23.30
CA PRO A 41 16.33 -5.12 -24.57
C PRO A 41 15.39 -4.66 -25.69
N LYS A 42 14.14 -5.15 -25.69
CA LYS A 42 13.11 -4.80 -26.68
C LYS A 42 12.68 -3.33 -26.64
N PHE A 43 12.87 -2.63 -25.52
CA PHE A 43 12.44 -1.23 -25.33
C PHE A 43 13.60 -0.23 -25.31
N CYS A 44 14.80 -0.67 -25.65
CA CYS A 44 16.00 0.16 -25.65
C CYS A 44 16.44 0.48 -27.08
N ILE A 45 16.76 1.74 -27.31
CA ILE A 45 17.23 2.28 -28.58
C ILE A 45 18.65 2.80 -28.37
N GLU A 46 19.55 2.47 -29.29
CA GLU A 46 20.92 3.02 -29.28
C GLU A 46 20.91 4.51 -29.63
N ILE A 47 21.64 5.30 -28.82
CA ILE A 47 21.69 6.75 -28.98
C ILE A 47 22.72 7.11 -30.06
N PRO A 48 22.38 7.92 -31.08
CA PRO A 48 23.34 8.44 -32.04
C PRO A 48 24.49 9.23 -31.39
N ASP A 49 25.69 9.14 -31.95
CA ASP A 49 26.89 9.79 -31.41
C ASP A 49 26.78 11.32 -31.30
N ASN A 50 25.95 11.92 -32.16
CA ASN A 50 25.75 13.38 -32.22
C ASN A 50 24.69 13.91 -31.25
N TRP A 51 24.04 13.05 -30.45
CA TRP A 51 23.08 13.46 -29.44
C TRP A 51 23.68 13.31 -28.05
N SER A 52 23.30 14.19 -27.13
CA SER A 52 23.49 14.04 -25.68
C SER A 52 22.48 13.05 -25.07
N LEU A 53 22.76 12.55 -23.86
CA LEU A 53 21.81 11.72 -23.11
C LEU A 53 20.52 12.50 -22.83
N GLU A 54 20.64 13.80 -22.51
CA GLU A 54 19.48 14.65 -22.27
C GLU A 54 18.58 14.79 -23.50
N GLU A 55 19.16 14.90 -24.70
CA GLU A 55 18.41 14.94 -25.95
C GLU A 55 17.68 13.62 -26.20
N ALA A 56 18.39 12.51 -26.02
CA ALA A 56 17.84 11.18 -26.22
C ALA A 56 16.71 10.85 -25.23
N ALA A 57 16.78 11.35 -24.00
CA ALA A 57 15.73 11.18 -22.98
C ALA A 57 14.39 11.82 -23.37
N THR A 58 14.35 12.67 -24.40
CA THR A 58 13.10 13.30 -24.85
C THR A 58 12.32 12.48 -25.87
N ILE A 59 12.83 11.32 -26.29
CA ILE A 59 12.38 10.61 -27.49
C ILE A 59 11.46 9.41 -27.22
N PRO A 60 11.87 8.40 -26.41
CA PRO A 60 11.23 7.08 -26.42
C PRO A 60 9.70 7.09 -26.34
N ILE A 61 9.10 7.73 -25.34
CA ILE A 61 7.64 7.70 -25.14
C ILE A 61 6.92 8.53 -26.19
N VAL A 62 7.34 9.79 -26.37
CA VAL A 62 6.57 10.73 -27.21
C VAL A 62 6.59 10.32 -28.68
N TYR A 63 7.73 9.84 -29.18
CA TYR A 63 7.82 9.36 -30.55
C TYR A 63 7.19 7.98 -30.71
N THR A 64 7.28 7.06 -29.73
CA THR A 64 6.53 5.79 -29.79
C THR A 64 5.04 6.03 -29.86
N THR A 65 4.50 6.93 -29.02
CA THR A 65 3.09 7.33 -29.09
C THR A 65 2.74 7.89 -30.47
N CYS A 66 3.49 8.86 -30.98
CA CYS A 66 3.16 9.48 -32.26
C CYS A 66 3.31 8.53 -33.45
N TYR A 67 4.35 7.69 -33.49
CA TYR A 67 4.54 6.73 -34.57
C TYR A 67 3.46 5.66 -34.57
N TYR A 68 3.10 5.16 -33.39
CA TYR A 68 2.00 4.22 -33.27
C TYR A 68 0.67 4.85 -33.70
N CYS A 69 0.38 6.06 -33.23
CA CYS A 69 -0.80 6.80 -33.62
C CYS A 69 -0.87 7.06 -35.13
N PHE A 70 0.17 7.64 -35.72
CA PHE A 70 0.13 8.09 -37.11
C PHE A 70 0.39 6.99 -38.12
N PHE A 71 1.36 6.10 -37.91
CA PHE A 71 1.68 5.07 -38.91
C PHE A 71 0.88 3.79 -38.73
N THR A 72 0.60 3.39 -37.48
CA THR A 72 -0.09 2.11 -37.22
C THR A 72 -1.60 2.27 -37.17
N ARG A 73 -2.10 3.21 -36.37
CA ARG A 73 -3.55 3.38 -36.14
C ARG A 73 -4.22 4.23 -37.23
N ALA A 74 -3.76 5.46 -37.44
CA ALA A 74 -4.37 6.37 -38.40
C ALA A 74 -3.87 6.22 -39.84
N ARG A 75 -2.71 5.57 -40.06
CA ARG A 75 -2.07 5.43 -41.38
C ARG A 75 -2.01 6.77 -42.13
N LEU A 76 -1.53 7.80 -41.45
CA LEU A 76 -1.40 9.17 -41.96
C LEU A 76 -0.62 9.18 -43.28
N GLN A 77 -1.21 9.80 -44.29
CA GLN A 77 -0.65 9.91 -45.64
C GLN A 77 -0.08 11.31 -45.88
N PRO A 78 0.90 11.45 -46.79
CA PRO A 78 1.39 12.75 -47.19
C PRO A 78 0.28 13.67 -47.69
N ARG A 79 0.38 14.96 -47.35
CA ARG A 79 -0.58 16.02 -47.74
C ARG A 79 -1.98 15.93 -47.13
N GLU A 80 -2.25 15.01 -46.22
CA GLU A 80 -3.47 15.04 -45.41
C GLU A 80 -3.45 16.19 -44.40
N SER A 81 -4.64 16.59 -43.95
CA SER A 81 -4.80 17.59 -42.88
C SER A 81 -4.87 16.92 -41.49
N VAL A 82 -4.15 17.48 -40.52
CA VAL A 82 -4.08 16.94 -39.16
C VAL A 82 -4.31 18.02 -38.11
N LEU A 83 -5.18 17.74 -37.14
CA LEU A 83 -5.36 18.53 -35.93
C LEU A 83 -4.58 17.92 -34.78
N ILE A 84 -3.62 18.67 -34.23
CA ILE A 84 -2.79 18.27 -33.09
C ILE A 84 -3.12 19.14 -31.90
N HIS A 85 -3.73 18.55 -30.86
CA HIS A 85 -3.98 19.27 -29.62
C HIS A 85 -2.73 19.36 -28.73
N SER A 86 -2.67 20.42 -27.93
CA SER A 86 -1.58 20.67 -26.97
C SER A 86 -0.20 20.71 -27.63
N GLY A 87 -0.06 21.42 -28.75
CA GLY A 87 1.12 21.35 -29.64
C GLY A 87 2.47 21.70 -29.01
N THR A 88 2.50 22.35 -27.84
CA THR A 88 3.74 22.66 -27.11
C THR A 88 4.15 21.60 -26.08
N GLY A 89 3.31 20.59 -25.84
CA GLY A 89 3.68 19.43 -25.02
C GLY A 89 4.60 18.47 -25.77
N GLY A 90 5.17 17.48 -25.07
CA GLY A 90 6.09 16.50 -25.66
C GLY A 90 5.52 15.77 -26.89
N VAL A 91 4.33 15.16 -26.75
CA VAL A 91 3.63 14.48 -27.86
C VAL A 91 3.28 15.46 -28.97
N GLY A 92 2.84 16.67 -28.64
CA GLY A 92 2.48 17.70 -29.62
C GLY A 92 3.66 18.08 -30.52
N LEU A 93 4.84 18.34 -29.93
CA LEU A 93 6.04 18.69 -30.69
C LEU A 93 6.53 17.54 -31.59
N ALA A 94 6.50 16.30 -31.07
CA ALA A 94 6.85 15.12 -31.86
C ALA A 94 5.87 14.91 -33.03
N ALA A 95 4.57 15.06 -32.78
CA ALA A 95 3.53 14.95 -33.80
C ALA A 95 3.70 16.00 -34.91
N ILE A 96 4.02 17.25 -34.55
CA ILE A 96 4.29 18.33 -35.51
C ILE A 96 5.50 17.99 -36.39
N ASN A 97 6.61 17.52 -35.80
CA ASN A 97 7.80 17.13 -36.56
C ASN A 97 7.46 16.05 -37.61
N ILE A 98 6.67 15.04 -37.23
CA ILE A 98 6.26 13.95 -38.13
C ILE A 98 5.33 14.47 -39.22
N ALA A 99 4.32 15.27 -38.87
CA ALA A 99 3.37 15.83 -39.82
C ALA A 99 4.03 16.77 -40.84
N LEU A 100 5.01 17.59 -40.42
CA LEU A 100 5.79 18.45 -41.31
C LEU A 100 6.60 17.63 -42.31
N ARG A 101 7.22 16.53 -41.88
CA ARG A 101 7.96 15.61 -42.77
C ARG A 101 7.06 15.01 -43.85
N LEU A 102 5.82 14.68 -43.50
CA LEU A 102 4.83 14.15 -44.44
C LEU A 102 4.18 15.25 -45.31
N ASN A 103 4.59 16.51 -45.16
CA ASN A 103 3.99 17.67 -45.84
C ASN A 103 2.47 17.75 -45.60
N CYS A 104 2.02 17.39 -44.40
CA CYS A 104 0.62 17.51 -43.99
C CYS A 104 0.24 18.97 -43.78
N GLU A 105 -1.06 19.29 -43.93
CA GLU A 105 -1.60 20.57 -43.48
C GLU A 105 -1.88 20.50 -41.98
N ILE A 106 -1.17 21.32 -41.19
CA ILE A 106 -1.19 21.23 -39.72
C ILE A 106 -2.12 22.29 -39.14
N PHE A 107 -3.05 21.84 -38.31
CA PHE A 107 -3.81 22.62 -37.36
C PHE A 107 -3.35 22.26 -35.95
N VAL A 108 -3.17 23.25 -35.09
CA VAL A 108 -2.63 23.01 -33.74
C VAL A 108 -3.33 23.87 -32.71
N THR A 109 -3.51 23.36 -31.49
CA THR A 109 -4.02 24.18 -30.37
C THR A 109 -2.99 24.39 -29.27
N VAL A 110 -3.02 25.57 -28.65
CA VAL A 110 -2.13 25.96 -27.54
C VAL A 110 -2.89 26.71 -26.45
N GLY A 111 -2.37 26.64 -25.22
CA GLY A 111 -3.04 27.22 -24.05
C GLY A 111 -2.74 28.69 -23.77
N THR A 112 -1.65 29.24 -24.28
CA THR A 112 -1.21 30.62 -24.00
C THR A 112 -0.61 31.28 -25.25
N GLU A 113 -0.61 32.61 -25.26
CA GLU A 113 -0.01 33.40 -26.34
C GLU A 113 1.51 33.24 -26.43
N GLU A 114 2.17 33.01 -25.28
CA GLU A 114 3.60 32.67 -25.25
C GLU A 114 3.88 31.35 -25.98
N LYS A 115 3.04 30.33 -25.76
CA LYS A 115 3.13 29.04 -26.43
C LYS A 115 2.86 29.15 -27.93
N LYS A 116 1.93 30.04 -28.33
CA LYS A 116 1.69 30.38 -29.75
C LYS A 116 2.93 31.02 -30.39
N ARG A 117 3.50 32.04 -29.76
CA ARG A 117 4.73 32.72 -30.22
C ARG A 117 5.91 31.75 -30.34
N TYR A 118 6.06 30.86 -29.36
CA TYR A 118 7.06 29.81 -29.38
C TYR A 118 6.89 28.88 -30.59
N LEU A 119 5.68 28.35 -30.84
CA LEU A 119 5.44 27.46 -31.98
C LEU A 119 5.71 28.15 -33.31
N LYS A 120 5.27 29.40 -33.48
CA LYS A 120 5.54 30.18 -34.71
C LYS A 120 7.04 30.34 -34.96
N LYS A 121 7.82 30.60 -33.91
CA LYS A 121 9.27 30.74 -34.01
C LYS A 121 9.94 29.41 -34.37
N LYS A 122 9.51 28.31 -33.75
CA LYS A 122 10.11 26.98 -33.94
C LYS A 122 9.72 26.31 -35.25
N PHE A 123 8.47 26.51 -35.68
CA PHE A 123 7.88 25.90 -36.87
C PHE A 123 7.25 26.99 -37.76
N PRO A 124 8.07 27.78 -38.48
CA PRO A 124 7.58 28.85 -39.35
C PRO A 124 6.69 28.34 -40.50
N GLN A 125 6.71 27.03 -40.78
CA GLN A 125 5.84 26.38 -41.76
C GLN A 125 4.37 26.32 -41.31
N ILE A 126 4.09 26.42 -40.01
CA ILE A 126 2.73 26.44 -39.49
C ILE A 126 2.19 27.88 -39.61
N LYS A 127 1.14 28.04 -40.42
CA LYS A 127 0.47 29.33 -40.57
C LYS A 127 -0.15 29.76 -39.24
N GLU A 128 0.00 31.02 -38.87
CA GLU A 128 -0.54 31.57 -37.62
C GLU A 128 -2.05 31.34 -37.45
N GLU A 129 -2.75 31.45 -38.56
CA GLU A 129 -4.18 31.22 -38.68
C GLU A 129 -4.63 29.78 -38.45
N ASN A 130 -3.71 28.81 -38.46
CA ASN A 130 -3.97 27.41 -38.14
C ASN A 130 -3.70 27.11 -36.65
N ILE A 131 -3.40 28.13 -35.83
CA ILE A 131 -3.12 27.98 -34.40
C ILE A 131 -4.32 28.46 -33.56
N GLY A 132 -5.05 27.51 -32.98
CA GLY A 132 -6.22 27.75 -32.12
C GLY A 132 -5.92 27.71 -30.61
N CYS A 133 -6.93 28.04 -29.81
CA CYS A 133 -6.86 27.97 -28.34
C CYS A 133 -7.20 26.55 -27.84
N SER A 134 -6.43 26.01 -26.88
CA SER A 134 -6.70 24.70 -26.26
C SER A 134 -7.49 24.77 -24.94
N ARG A 135 -7.81 25.98 -24.47
CA ARG A 135 -8.54 26.21 -23.21
C ARG A 135 -10.05 26.31 -23.37
N ASN A 136 -10.54 26.40 -24.60
CA ASN A 136 -11.96 26.47 -24.94
C ASN A 136 -12.20 25.81 -26.31
N THR A 137 -13.44 25.80 -26.77
CA THR A 137 -13.87 25.15 -28.03
C THR A 137 -13.71 26.04 -29.27
N SER A 138 -13.10 27.23 -29.17
CA SER A 138 -12.99 28.17 -30.29
C SER A 138 -12.20 27.62 -31.49
N PHE A 139 -11.33 26.63 -31.25
CA PHE A 139 -10.61 25.94 -32.32
C PHE A 139 -11.53 25.24 -33.32
N GLU A 140 -12.74 24.83 -32.91
CA GLU A 140 -13.70 24.18 -33.80
C GLU A 140 -14.11 25.11 -34.94
N LEU A 141 -14.49 26.34 -34.60
CA LEU A 141 -14.88 27.36 -35.59
C LEU A 141 -13.71 27.72 -36.51
N LEU A 142 -12.52 27.90 -35.94
CA LEU A 142 -11.30 28.17 -36.70
C LEU A 142 -11.04 27.07 -37.74
N ILE A 143 -11.12 25.80 -37.34
CA ILE A 143 -10.88 24.68 -38.25
C ILE A 143 -11.95 24.61 -39.32
N MET A 144 -13.22 24.79 -38.97
CA MET A 144 -14.31 24.77 -39.94
C MET A 144 -14.20 25.90 -40.96
N GLU A 145 -13.84 27.10 -40.52
CA GLU A 145 -13.63 28.24 -41.43
C GLU A 145 -12.46 27.98 -42.37
N ARG A 146 -11.33 27.49 -41.84
CA ARG A 146 -10.11 27.23 -42.61
C ARG A 146 -10.19 26.04 -43.55
N THR A 147 -11.03 25.07 -43.22
CA THR A 147 -11.27 23.89 -44.06
C THR A 147 -12.52 24.02 -44.91
N HIS A 148 -13.15 25.20 -44.96
CA HIS A 148 -14.40 25.46 -45.70
C HIS A 148 -15.51 24.46 -45.36
N GLY A 149 -15.65 24.11 -44.08
CA GLY A 149 -16.62 23.16 -43.55
C GLY A 149 -16.27 21.68 -43.79
N LYS A 150 -15.11 21.37 -44.40
CA LYS A 150 -14.66 19.98 -44.63
C LYS A 150 -14.28 19.30 -43.31
N GLY A 151 -13.59 20.00 -42.41
CA GLY A 151 -12.88 19.41 -41.27
C GLY A 151 -11.49 18.87 -41.64
N VAL A 152 -10.85 18.17 -40.70
CA VAL A 152 -9.50 17.58 -40.85
C VAL A 152 -9.53 16.06 -41.02
N ASP A 153 -8.55 15.50 -41.73
CA ASP A 153 -8.49 14.07 -42.06
C ASP A 153 -8.03 13.22 -40.85
N VAL A 154 -7.18 13.75 -39.97
CA VAL A 154 -6.75 13.10 -38.71
C VAL A 154 -6.84 14.07 -37.54
N VAL A 155 -7.34 13.59 -36.41
CA VAL A 155 -7.31 14.32 -35.13
C VAL A 155 -6.49 13.53 -34.11
N LEU A 156 -5.48 14.17 -33.52
CA LEU A 156 -4.75 13.64 -32.36
C LEU A 156 -5.20 14.41 -31.11
N ASN A 157 -6.15 13.81 -30.36
CA ASN A 157 -6.77 14.43 -29.20
C ASN A 157 -6.14 14.01 -27.87
N SER A 158 -5.95 15.01 -27.01
CA SER A 158 -5.56 14.86 -25.59
C SER A 158 -6.39 15.77 -24.66
N LEU A 159 -7.42 16.44 -25.20
CA LEU A 159 -8.29 17.35 -24.45
C LEU A 159 -9.51 16.60 -23.94
N ALA A 160 -10.08 17.12 -22.85
CA ALA A 160 -11.20 16.52 -22.16
C ALA A 160 -12.52 17.28 -22.36
N ASP A 161 -13.64 16.65 -21.96
CA ASP A 161 -14.97 17.24 -21.81
C ASP A 161 -15.57 17.81 -23.12
N ASP A 162 -16.03 19.06 -23.08
CA ASP A 162 -16.61 19.78 -24.21
C ASP A 162 -15.63 19.90 -25.38
N LYS A 163 -14.33 20.01 -25.08
CA LYS A 163 -13.26 20.04 -26.08
C LYS A 163 -13.08 18.69 -26.76
N PHE A 164 -13.25 17.56 -26.06
CA PHE A 164 -13.26 16.23 -26.68
C PHE A 164 -14.38 16.15 -27.73
N GLN A 165 -15.59 16.56 -27.38
CA GLN A 165 -16.73 16.58 -28.31
C GLN A 165 -16.53 17.56 -29.47
N ALA A 166 -15.94 18.73 -29.23
CA ALA A 166 -15.58 19.69 -30.28
C ALA A 166 -14.54 19.12 -31.25
N SER A 167 -13.56 18.38 -30.73
CA SER A 167 -12.54 17.69 -31.52
C SER A 167 -13.17 16.65 -32.45
N ILE A 168 -14.15 15.88 -31.96
CA ILE A 168 -14.89 14.91 -32.78
C ILE A 168 -15.62 15.63 -33.92
N ARG A 169 -16.21 16.81 -33.68
CA ARG A 169 -16.92 17.55 -34.74
C ARG A 169 -15.98 18.06 -35.84
N CYS A 170 -14.72 18.34 -35.51
CA CYS A 170 -13.69 18.79 -36.45
C CYS A 170 -13.29 17.75 -37.51
N ILE A 171 -13.69 16.48 -37.37
CA ILE A 171 -13.29 15.41 -38.28
C ILE A 171 -13.99 15.50 -39.64
N ALA A 172 -13.21 15.30 -40.70
CA ALA A 172 -13.68 15.21 -42.07
C ALA A 172 -14.30 13.83 -42.38
N LYS A 173 -14.91 13.73 -43.56
CA LYS A 173 -15.37 12.44 -44.11
C LYS A 173 -14.18 11.50 -44.30
N ASN A 174 -14.35 10.23 -43.92
CA ASN A 174 -13.32 9.19 -43.88
C ASN A 174 -12.16 9.48 -42.91
N GLY A 175 -12.32 10.45 -42.00
CA GLY A 175 -11.27 10.84 -41.08
C GLY A 175 -11.01 9.82 -39.97
N ARG A 176 -9.87 9.96 -39.30
CA ARG A 176 -9.45 9.10 -38.18
C ARG A 176 -9.26 9.92 -36.92
N PHE A 177 -10.02 9.58 -35.88
CA PHE A 177 -9.92 10.20 -34.58
C PHE A 177 -9.03 9.35 -33.68
N ILE A 178 -7.96 9.93 -33.14
CA ILE A 178 -7.03 9.26 -32.23
C ILE A 178 -7.15 9.90 -30.86
N GLU A 179 -7.67 9.14 -29.90
CA GLU A 179 -7.77 9.54 -28.51
C GLU A 179 -6.58 8.98 -27.73
N ILE A 180 -5.74 9.88 -27.20
CA ILE A 180 -4.64 9.51 -26.28
C ILE A 180 -4.92 9.95 -24.84
N GLY A 181 -6.00 10.69 -24.60
CA GLY A 181 -6.47 11.06 -23.26
C GLY A 181 -7.24 9.92 -22.61
N ARG A 182 -7.07 9.76 -21.29
CA ARG A 182 -7.78 8.73 -20.51
C ARG A 182 -9.06 9.22 -19.84
N TYR A 183 -9.21 10.54 -19.67
CA TYR A 183 -10.25 11.11 -18.81
C TYR A 183 -11.68 10.76 -19.28
N ASP A 184 -12.06 11.12 -20.51
CA ASP A 184 -13.41 10.84 -21.01
C ASP A 184 -13.68 9.34 -21.22
N LEU A 185 -12.65 8.55 -21.57
CA LEU A 185 -12.74 7.10 -21.64
C LEU A 185 -13.06 6.49 -20.27
N SER A 186 -12.35 6.93 -19.22
CA SER A 186 -12.56 6.45 -17.85
C SER A 186 -13.93 6.80 -17.27
N LEU A 187 -14.51 7.91 -17.73
CA LEU A 187 -15.86 8.34 -17.35
C LEU A 187 -16.95 7.72 -18.22
N ASN A 188 -16.60 6.84 -19.17
CA ASN A 188 -17.53 6.24 -20.12
C ASN A 188 -18.41 7.30 -20.83
N ARG A 189 -17.79 8.40 -21.29
CA ARG A 189 -18.54 9.49 -21.89
C ARG A 189 -19.11 9.10 -23.26
N GLU A 190 -20.34 9.54 -23.52
CA GLU A 190 -21.07 9.21 -24.74
C GLU A 190 -20.46 9.84 -26.00
N ILE A 191 -20.45 9.07 -27.08
CA ILE A 191 -20.12 9.54 -28.43
C ILE A 191 -21.38 9.47 -29.28
N GLY A 192 -21.82 10.61 -29.82
CA GLY A 192 -23.00 10.67 -30.69
C GLY A 192 -22.79 9.90 -31.99
N LEU A 193 -23.48 8.76 -32.16
CA LEU A 193 -23.25 7.83 -33.28
C LEU A 193 -23.46 8.43 -34.68
N LYS A 194 -24.21 9.54 -34.78
CA LYS A 194 -24.45 10.26 -36.04
C LYS A 194 -23.15 10.65 -36.75
N ILE A 195 -22.06 10.91 -36.02
CA ILE A 195 -20.78 11.28 -36.62
C ILE A 195 -20.20 10.17 -37.50
N PHE A 196 -20.46 8.89 -37.20
CA PHE A 196 -19.97 7.75 -37.97
C PHE A 196 -20.59 7.64 -39.37
N LEU A 197 -21.67 8.38 -39.66
CA LEU A 197 -22.18 8.54 -41.03
C LEU A 197 -21.16 9.22 -41.95
N LYS A 198 -20.18 9.94 -41.40
CA LYS A 198 -19.01 10.44 -42.14
C LYS A 198 -18.00 9.34 -42.49
N SER A 199 -18.28 8.06 -42.21
CA SER A 199 -17.37 6.93 -42.40
C SER A 199 -16.04 7.10 -41.64
N ILE A 200 -16.10 7.70 -40.45
CA ILE A 200 -14.91 7.92 -39.62
C ILE A 200 -14.51 6.65 -38.88
N SER A 201 -13.24 6.58 -38.49
CA SER A 201 -12.73 5.58 -37.54
C SER A 201 -12.34 6.27 -36.22
N PHE A 202 -12.65 5.65 -35.10
CA PHE A 202 -12.27 6.12 -33.76
C PHE A 202 -11.29 5.13 -33.14
N HIS A 203 -10.13 5.63 -32.70
CA HIS A 203 -9.06 4.84 -32.11
C HIS A 203 -8.76 5.37 -30.71
N ALA A 204 -9.09 4.60 -29.67
CA ALA A 204 -8.52 4.81 -28.35
C ALA A 204 -7.12 4.18 -28.32
N VAL A 205 -6.12 4.95 -27.92
CA VAL A 205 -4.71 4.51 -27.90
C VAL A 205 -4.17 4.63 -26.50
N GLU A 206 -3.84 3.47 -25.92
CA GLU A 206 -3.21 3.34 -24.62
C GLU A 206 -1.81 2.73 -24.80
N LEU A 207 -0.76 3.50 -24.46
CA LEU A 207 0.61 3.04 -24.66
C LEU A 207 0.98 1.89 -23.71
N ASP A 208 0.38 1.86 -22.52
CA ASP A 208 0.64 0.81 -21.52
C ASP A 208 0.26 -0.58 -22.07
N ASP A 209 -0.89 -0.69 -22.75
CA ASP A 209 -1.32 -1.93 -23.41
C ASP A 209 -0.39 -2.36 -24.55
N LEU A 210 0.30 -1.39 -25.17
CA LEU A 210 1.24 -1.66 -26.26
C LEU A 210 2.54 -2.29 -25.76
N LEU A 211 2.93 -2.09 -24.49
CA LEU A 211 4.15 -2.66 -23.91
C LEU A 211 4.13 -4.20 -23.91
N ASP A 212 2.96 -4.79 -23.72
CA ASP A 212 2.78 -6.24 -23.73
C ASP A 212 2.53 -6.82 -25.14
N SER A 213 2.44 -5.97 -26.16
CA SER A 213 2.11 -6.35 -27.54
C SER A 213 3.34 -6.42 -28.45
N GLU A 214 3.34 -7.37 -29.39
CA GLU A 214 4.35 -7.44 -30.45
C GLU A 214 4.26 -6.28 -31.47
N GLU A 215 3.14 -5.55 -31.49
CA GLU A 215 2.93 -4.38 -32.36
C GLU A 215 3.92 -3.24 -32.08
N ILE A 216 4.54 -3.22 -30.90
CA ILE A 216 5.52 -2.18 -30.53
C ILE A 216 6.86 -2.34 -31.25
N LEU A 217 7.24 -3.56 -31.62
CA LEU A 217 8.56 -3.84 -32.20
C LEU A 217 8.75 -3.17 -33.57
N PRO A 218 7.78 -3.24 -34.52
CA PRO A 218 7.85 -2.45 -35.75
C PRO A 218 7.98 -0.95 -35.51
N VAL A 219 7.26 -0.40 -34.53
CA VAL A 219 7.28 1.04 -34.19
C VAL A 219 8.67 1.46 -33.72
N LEU A 220 9.28 0.69 -32.80
CA LEU A 220 10.61 0.98 -32.29
C LEU A 220 11.70 0.87 -33.37
N ARG A 221 11.56 -0.07 -34.31
CA ARG A 221 12.46 -0.16 -35.47
C ARG A 221 12.37 1.09 -36.35
N MET A 222 11.15 1.55 -36.66
CA MET A 222 10.96 2.80 -37.43
C MET A 222 11.59 4.00 -36.72
N ILE A 223 11.46 4.09 -35.40
CA ILE A 223 12.07 5.14 -34.60
C ILE A 223 13.59 5.07 -34.66
N GLN A 224 14.17 3.88 -34.50
CA GLN A 224 15.62 3.71 -34.58
C GLN A 224 16.18 4.12 -35.95
N ASP A 225 15.51 3.75 -37.04
CA ASP A 225 15.90 4.14 -38.40
C ASP A 225 15.77 5.65 -38.63
N ASP A 226 14.67 6.24 -38.14
CA ASP A 226 14.42 7.68 -38.30
C ASP A 226 15.29 8.55 -37.37
N MET A 227 15.76 8.00 -36.24
CA MET A 227 16.81 8.61 -35.42
C MET A 227 18.14 8.63 -36.19
N ARG A 228 18.50 7.54 -36.87
CA ARG A 228 19.76 7.45 -37.65
C ARG A 228 19.77 8.36 -38.87
N THR A 229 18.63 8.51 -39.55
CA THR A 229 18.51 9.39 -40.72
C THR A 229 18.35 10.87 -40.36
N GLY A 230 18.20 11.20 -39.07
CA GLY A 230 17.96 12.55 -38.59
C GLY A 230 16.53 13.06 -38.83
N ALA A 231 15.60 12.17 -39.17
CA ALA A 231 14.19 12.48 -39.36
C ALA A 231 13.48 12.77 -38.02
N ILE A 232 13.90 12.11 -36.94
CA ILE A 232 13.50 12.42 -35.57
C ILE A 232 14.43 13.48 -35.00
N LYS A 233 13.86 14.45 -34.28
CA LYS A 233 14.61 15.53 -33.63
C LYS A 233 14.37 15.52 -32.12
N PRO A 234 15.40 15.77 -31.30
CA PRO A 234 15.25 16.02 -29.86
C PRO A 234 14.27 17.16 -29.60
N LEU A 235 13.51 17.03 -28.52
CA LEU A 235 12.55 18.05 -28.11
C LEU A 235 13.20 19.07 -27.18
N ASP A 236 12.57 20.24 -27.07
CA ASP A 236 12.97 21.19 -26.03
C ASP A 236 12.66 20.58 -24.67
N ARG A 237 13.49 20.91 -23.69
CA ARG A 237 13.46 20.28 -22.37
C ARG A 237 13.75 21.28 -21.27
N THR A 238 13.13 21.07 -20.12
CA THR A 238 13.45 21.75 -18.88
C THR A 238 14.11 20.74 -17.94
N LEU A 239 15.32 21.04 -17.51
CA LEU A 239 16.12 20.16 -16.67
C LEU A 239 15.92 20.53 -15.19
N PHE A 240 15.67 19.53 -14.35
CA PHE A 240 15.71 19.64 -12.91
C PHE A 240 16.79 18.70 -12.38
N ASP A 241 17.49 19.12 -11.32
CA ASP A 241 18.44 18.25 -10.62
C ASP A 241 17.70 17.16 -9.85
N ARG A 242 18.38 16.04 -9.59
CA ARG A 242 17.87 14.93 -8.77
C ARG A 242 17.40 15.33 -7.37
N ASN A 243 17.87 16.46 -6.82
CA ASN A 243 17.40 16.96 -5.53
C ASN A 243 16.12 17.79 -5.62
N SER A 244 15.69 18.19 -6.83
CA SER A 244 14.55 19.07 -7.09
C SER A 244 13.37 18.31 -7.71
N VAL A 245 13.15 17.05 -7.30
CA VAL A 245 12.07 16.21 -7.82
C VAL A 245 10.70 16.84 -7.56
N GLU A 246 10.45 17.33 -6.35
CA GLU A 246 9.18 17.97 -6.00
C GLU A 246 8.92 19.22 -6.86
N ASP A 247 9.94 20.04 -7.09
CA ASP A 247 9.84 21.24 -7.92
C ASP A 247 9.54 20.89 -9.38
N ALA A 248 10.12 19.80 -9.90
CA ALA A 248 9.83 19.31 -11.23
C ALA A 248 8.34 18.93 -11.39
N PHE A 249 7.77 18.22 -10.41
CA PHE A 249 6.34 17.89 -10.39
C PHE A 249 5.45 19.14 -10.25
N LYS A 250 5.79 20.08 -9.36
CA LYS A 250 5.07 21.36 -9.23
C LYS A 250 5.12 22.17 -10.54
N TYR A 251 6.26 22.20 -11.21
CA TYR A 251 6.43 22.86 -12.50
C TYR A 251 5.59 22.20 -13.60
N MET A 252 5.52 20.87 -13.61
CA MET A 252 4.66 20.10 -14.52
C MET A 252 3.18 20.46 -14.34
N THR A 253 2.67 20.44 -13.10
CA THR A 253 1.26 20.71 -12.76
C THR A 253 0.80 22.11 -13.16
N LYS A 254 1.70 23.10 -13.18
CA LYS A 254 1.38 24.47 -13.66
C LYS A 254 1.05 24.52 -15.16
N GLY A 255 1.43 23.50 -15.94
CA GLY A 255 1.13 23.44 -17.39
C GLY A 255 1.82 24.52 -18.24
N ILE A 256 2.83 25.21 -17.69
CA ILE A 256 3.59 26.27 -18.37
C ILE A 256 4.76 25.74 -19.20
N HIS A 257 5.17 24.49 -18.94
CA HIS A 257 6.29 23.86 -19.62
C HIS A 257 6.07 23.73 -21.14
N VAL A 258 7.18 23.69 -21.87
CA VAL A 258 7.25 23.42 -23.30
C VAL A 258 8.20 22.24 -23.50
N GLY A 259 7.74 21.24 -24.24
CA GLY A 259 8.46 19.99 -24.46
C GLY A 259 8.51 19.10 -23.21
N LYS A 260 9.68 18.52 -22.90
CA LYS A 260 9.86 17.52 -21.83
C LYS A 260 10.41 18.13 -20.55
N ILE A 261 10.05 17.54 -19.41
CA ILE A 261 10.67 17.83 -18.12
C ILE A 261 11.55 16.63 -17.79
N LEU A 262 12.83 16.87 -17.55
CA LEU A 262 13.81 15.82 -17.27
C LEU A 262 14.38 15.98 -15.87
N LEU A 263 14.58 14.85 -15.19
CA LEU A 263 15.31 14.78 -13.93
C LEU A 263 16.72 14.26 -14.21
N LYS A 264 17.72 15.11 -13.98
CA LYS A 264 19.13 14.75 -14.14
C LYS A 264 19.61 13.98 -12.91
N ILE A 265 19.73 12.66 -13.04
CA ILE A 265 20.23 11.78 -11.97
C ILE A 265 21.76 11.80 -11.90
N ARG A 266 22.41 11.90 -13.06
CA ARG A 266 23.87 11.88 -13.24
C ARG A 266 24.26 12.89 -14.31
N ASP A 267 25.46 13.45 -14.15
CA ASP A 267 26.10 14.19 -15.23
C ASP A 267 26.59 13.23 -16.32
N GLU A 268 26.48 13.65 -17.57
CA GLU A 268 26.96 12.88 -18.71
C GLU A 268 28.48 12.94 -18.82
N GLU A 269 29.12 11.78 -18.94
CA GLU A 269 30.56 11.69 -19.17
C GLU A 269 30.90 12.08 -20.61
N THR A 270 32.05 12.74 -20.82
CA THR A 270 32.48 13.25 -22.14
C THR A 270 32.85 12.15 -23.15
N GLU A 271 33.17 10.96 -22.69
CA GLU A 271 33.59 9.83 -23.52
C GLU A 271 32.38 9.13 -24.15
N ALA A 272 32.48 8.72 -25.42
CA ALA A 272 31.41 7.98 -26.08
C ALA A 272 31.11 6.63 -25.40
N TYR A 273 32.15 5.96 -24.88
CA TYR A 273 32.06 4.71 -24.14
C TYR A 273 32.66 4.87 -22.75
N ASN A 274 31.86 4.66 -21.72
CA ASN A 274 32.32 4.74 -20.33
C ASN A 274 31.52 3.79 -19.46
N ILE A 275 32.18 3.02 -18.60
CA ILE A 275 31.50 2.17 -17.62
C ILE A 275 31.00 3.08 -16.48
N PRO A 276 29.68 3.16 -16.25
CA PRO A 276 29.13 4.11 -15.31
C PRO A 276 29.65 3.84 -13.89
N LYS A 277 30.32 4.84 -13.30
CA LYS A 277 30.79 4.76 -11.90
C LYS A 277 29.62 4.67 -10.93
N ARG A 278 29.78 3.89 -9.86
CA ARG A 278 28.81 3.85 -8.74
C ARG A 278 28.97 5.11 -7.89
N PHE A 279 27.85 5.64 -7.40
CA PHE A 279 27.83 6.78 -6.49
C PHE A 279 26.74 6.58 -5.44
N MET A 280 26.92 7.24 -4.29
CA MET A 280 26.00 7.13 -3.16
C MET A 280 24.97 8.25 -3.19
N LEU A 281 23.74 7.92 -2.79
CA LEU A 281 22.66 8.88 -2.60
C LEU A 281 21.97 8.64 -1.25
N PRO A 282 21.57 9.72 -0.55
CA PRO A 282 20.62 9.61 0.55
C PRO A 282 19.30 9.03 0.00
N ALA A 283 18.82 7.97 0.63
CA ALA A 283 17.56 7.33 0.28
C ALA A 283 16.87 6.84 1.55
N VAL A 284 15.54 6.79 1.51
CA VAL A 284 14.75 6.10 2.54
C VAL A 284 15.01 4.60 2.36
N LEU A 285 15.38 3.93 3.45
CA LEU A 285 15.67 2.51 3.45
C LEU A 285 14.37 1.71 3.26
N ASP A 286 14.46 0.65 2.45
CA ASP A 286 13.33 -0.23 2.17
C ASP A 286 13.77 -1.69 2.12
N THR A 287 13.20 -2.53 3.00
CA THR A 287 13.62 -3.93 3.15
C THR A 287 13.15 -4.77 1.98
N HIS A 288 14.08 -5.43 1.30
CA HIS A 288 13.78 -6.36 0.21
C HIS A 288 14.39 -7.74 0.47
N PHE A 289 13.74 -8.77 -0.06
CA PHE A 289 14.17 -10.15 0.07
C PHE A 289 14.74 -10.67 -1.25
N TYR A 290 15.94 -11.23 -1.18
CA TYR A 290 16.57 -11.90 -2.30
C TYR A 290 15.70 -13.04 -2.83
N TYR A 291 15.42 -13.01 -4.13
CA TYR A 291 14.59 -14.01 -4.80
C TYR A 291 15.26 -15.40 -4.85
N ASN A 292 16.59 -15.46 -4.75
CA ASN A 292 17.41 -16.67 -4.80
C ASN A 292 17.77 -17.22 -3.40
N LYS A 293 17.11 -16.75 -2.34
CA LYS A 293 17.22 -17.30 -0.98
C LYS A 293 15.90 -17.89 -0.52
N VAL A 294 15.96 -18.73 0.52
CA VAL A 294 14.78 -19.32 1.18
C VAL A 294 14.56 -18.69 2.55
N TYR A 295 13.28 -18.46 2.88
CA TYR A 295 12.87 -17.85 4.14
C TYR A 295 11.96 -18.80 4.92
N ILE A 296 12.24 -18.97 6.20
CA ILE A 296 11.54 -19.91 7.07
C ILE A 296 10.72 -19.13 8.09
N ILE A 297 9.42 -19.41 8.16
CA ILE A 297 8.52 -18.76 9.10
C ILE A 297 7.97 -19.83 10.04
N ILE A 298 8.48 -19.84 11.27
CA ILE A 298 8.04 -20.76 12.31
C ILE A 298 6.66 -20.31 12.80
N GLY A 299 5.67 -21.20 12.72
CA GLY A 299 4.28 -20.81 12.94
C GLY A 299 3.66 -20.03 11.78
N GLY A 300 4.18 -20.16 10.55
CA GLY A 300 3.77 -19.38 9.39
C GLY A 300 2.31 -19.53 8.96
N LEU A 301 1.61 -20.59 9.39
CA LEU A 301 0.15 -20.72 9.18
C LEU A 301 -0.69 -20.07 10.29
N GLY A 302 -0.08 -19.37 11.24
CA GLY A 302 -0.78 -18.49 12.18
C GLY A 302 -1.26 -17.21 11.50
N GLY A 303 -2.24 -16.52 12.10
CA GLY A 303 -2.84 -15.30 11.52
C GLY A 303 -1.79 -14.26 11.13
N PHE A 304 -0.91 -13.88 12.07
CA PHE A 304 0.16 -12.92 11.79
C PHE A 304 1.26 -13.50 10.89
N GLY A 305 1.64 -14.78 11.06
CA GLY A 305 2.61 -15.46 10.20
C GLY A 305 2.21 -15.48 8.72
N MET A 306 0.92 -15.61 8.41
CA MET A 306 0.39 -15.55 7.04
C MET A 306 0.49 -14.15 6.44
N GLU A 307 0.30 -13.10 7.23
CA GLU A 307 0.45 -11.72 6.76
C GLU A 307 1.92 -11.32 6.64
N VAL A 308 2.81 -11.81 7.50
CA VAL A 308 4.27 -11.70 7.30
C VAL A 308 4.69 -12.42 6.02
N THR A 309 4.20 -13.63 5.76
CA THR A 309 4.45 -14.36 4.50
C THR A 309 4.05 -13.52 3.29
N LYS A 310 2.85 -12.95 3.31
CA LYS A 310 2.33 -12.07 2.25
C LYS A 310 3.21 -10.83 2.07
N TRP A 311 3.66 -10.22 3.16
CA TRP A 311 4.56 -9.06 3.16
C TRP A 311 5.91 -9.43 2.54
N MET A 312 6.53 -10.53 2.95
CA MET A 312 7.81 -11.00 2.40
C MET A 312 7.72 -11.26 0.90
N ILE A 313 6.63 -11.89 0.44
CA ILE A 313 6.37 -12.14 -0.98
C ILE A 313 6.29 -10.81 -1.75
N ARG A 314 5.58 -9.81 -1.21
CA ARG A 314 5.50 -8.45 -1.80
C ARG A 314 6.86 -7.75 -1.86
N LYS A 315 7.74 -8.02 -0.89
CA LYS A 315 9.11 -7.50 -0.81
C LYS A 315 10.14 -8.32 -1.61
N GLY A 316 9.70 -9.30 -2.40
CA GLY A 316 10.55 -10.03 -3.36
C GLY A 316 10.88 -11.49 -3.02
N ALA A 317 10.44 -12.00 -1.86
CA ALA A 317 10.72 -13.38 -1.48
C ALA A 317 9.99 -14.37 -2.41
N LYS A 318 10.73 -15.30 -3.02
CA LYS A 318 10.18 -16.33 -3.91
C LYS A 318 10.14 -17.74 -3.33
N ASN A 319 10.98 -18.04 -2.34
CA ASN A 319 11.04 -19.36 -1.70
C ASN A 319 10.75 -19.23 -0.21
N LEU A 320 9.64 -19.81 0.25
CA LEU A 320 9.21 -19.74 1.64
C LEU A 320 8.84 -21.11 2.19
N ILE A 321 9.24 -21.38 3.44
CA ILE A 321 8.85 -22.58 4.20
C ILE A 321 8.07 -22.13 5.43
N LEU A 322 6.80 -22.51 5.50
CA LEU A 322 5.91 -22.21 6.61
C LEU A 322 5.81 -23.44 7.51
N THR A 323 6.18 -23.33 8.79
CA THR A 323 6.00 -24.45 9.71
C THR A 323 4.67 -24.38 10.43
N SER A 324 4.03 -25.53 10.60
CA SER A 324 2.79 -25.69 11.37
C SER A 324 2.65 -27.14 11.82
N ARG A 325 2.45 -27.36 13.11
CA ARG A 325 2.30 -28.70 13.72
C ARG A 325 1.22 -29.55 13.05
N TYR A 326 0.15 -28.92 12.56
CA TYR A 326 -1.00 -29.61 11.97
C TYR A 326 -1.11 -29.42 10.45
N GLY A 327 -0.14 -28.74 9.83
CA GLY A 327 -0.21 -28.39 8.41
C GLY A 327 -1.42 -27.51 8.06
N ILE A 328 -1.92 -27.68 6.84
CA ILE A 328 -3.02 -26.91 6.24
C ILE A 328 -4.36 -27.40 6.80
N ARG A 329 -5.14 -26.51 7.43
CA ARG A 329 -6.42 -26.86 8.09
C ARG A 329 -7.63 -26.07 7.60
N THR A 330 -7.43 -24.89 7.02
CA THR A 330 -8.53 -23.98 6.65
C THR A 330 -8.56 -23.77 5.14
N SER A 331 -9.74 -23.49 4.61
CA SER A 331 -9.93 -23.07 3.20
C SER A 331 -9.09 -21.83 2.89
N TYR A 332 -8.95 -20.91 3.86
CA TYR A 332 -8.08 -19.74 3.73
C TYR A 332 -6.61 -20.12 3.49
N HIS A 333 -6.05 -21.08 4.24
CA HIS A 333 -4.67 -21.54 4.00
C HIS A 333 -4.54 -22.12 2.59
N HIS A 334 -5.48 -22.97 2.16
CA HIS A 334 -5.45 -23.57 0.84
C HIS A 334 -5.52 -22.51 -0.27
N PHE A 335 -6.46 -21.58 -0.16
CA PHE A 335 -6.63 -20.47 -1.11
C PHE A 335 -5.37 -19.61 -1.23
N ARG A 336 -4.77 -19.20 -0.11
CA ARG A 336 -3.58 -18.33 -0.11
C ARG A 336 -2.36 -19.02 -0.69
N LEU A 337 -2.09 -20.25 -0.26
CA LEU A 337 -0.98 -21.05 -0.78
C LEU A 337 -1.13 -21.29 -2.29
N LYS A 338 -2.33 -21.68 -2.73
CA LYS A 338 -2.61 -21.88 -4.16
C LYS A 338 -2.42 -20.58 -4.95
N LYS A 339 -2.91 -19.45 -4.44
CA LYS A 339 -2.74 -18.14 -5.06
C LYS A 339 -1.27 -17.77 -5.22
N TRP A 340 -0.45 -17.95 -4.19
CA TRP A 340 1.00 -17.68 -4.28
C TRP A 340 1.71 -18.63 -5.26
N GLN A 341 1.34 -19.91 -5.28
CA GLN A 341 1.87 -20.87 -6.25
C GLN A 341 1.52 -20.50 -7.69
N THR A 342 0.28 -20.04 -7.96
CA THR A 342 -0.10 -19.55 -9.29
C THR A 342 0.65 -18.28 -9.71
N GLN A 343 1.22 -17.55 -8.75
CA GLN A 343 2.08 -16.38 -8.98
C GLN A 343 3.57 -16.76 -9.16
N GLY A 344 3.89 -18.06 -9.22
CA GLY A 344 5.27 -18.55 -9.35
C GLY A 344 6.09 -18.49 -8.06
N ILE A 345 5.44 -18.32 -6.90
CA ILE A 345 6.10 -18.36 -5.59
C ILE A 345 6.13 -19.79 -5.08
N ASN A 346 7.32 -20.27 -4.71
CA ASN A 346 7.52 -21.58 -4.09
C ASN A 346 7.25 -21.47 -2.58
N VAL A 347 6.02 -21.80 -2.16
CA VAL A 347 5.64 -21.86 -0.75
C VAL A 347 5.40 -23.32 -0.34
N GLN A 348 6.20 -23.79 0.61
CA GLN A 348 6.12 -25.15 1.17
C GLN A 348 5.63 -25.10 2.62
N VAL A 349 4.82 -26.07 3.00
CA VAL A 349 4.38 -26.24 4.39
C VAL A 349 5.12 -27.44 4.98
N SER A 350 5.77 -27.22 6.12
CA SER A 350 6.46 -28.25 6.87
C SER A 350 5.78 -28.50 8.22
N THR A 351 5.65 -29.76 8.61
CA THR A 351 5.13 -30.15 9.93
C THR A 351 6.23 -30.34 10.98
N LEU A 352 7.50 -30.15 10.60
CA LEU A 352 8.65 -30.24 11.49
C LEU A 352 8.56 -29.20 12.62
N ASN A 353 8.86 -29.63 13.83
CA ASN A 353 8.82 -28.84 15.04
C ASN A 353 10.20 -28.28 15.40
N ALA A 354 10.37 -26.97 15.29
CA ALA A 354 11.61 -26.30 15.62
C ALA A 354 12.00 -26.38 17.11
N SER A 355 11.07 -26.76 18.01
CA SER A 355 11.39 -27.00 19.42
C SER A 355 12.08 -28.35 19.67
N ILE A 356 12.36 -29.13 18.62
CA ILE A 356 13.10 -30.39 18.68
C ILE A 356 14.34 -30.21 17.81
N LYS A 357 15.53 -30.31 18.41
CA LYS A 357 16.80 -29.97 17.75
C LYS A 357 17.04 -30.73 16.44
N SER A 358 16.77 -32.03 16.40
CA SER A 358 16.92 -32.86 15.18
C SER A 358 15.95 -32.46 14.06
N GLU A 359 14.72 -32.07 14.41
CA GLU A 359 13.73 -31.60 13.44
C GLU A 359 14.04 -30.19 12.94
N ALA A 360 14.54 -29.30 13.82
CA ALA A 360 15.05 -27.99 13.44
C ALA A 360 16.24 -28.10 12.46
N GLU A 361 17.16 -29.03 12.73
CA GLU A 361 18.28 -29.30 11.82
C GLU A 361 17.78 -29.82 10.47
N THR A 362 16.85 -30.78 10.48
CA THR A 362 16.23 -31.30 9.25
C THR A 362 15.54 -30.20 8.45
N LEU A 363 14.83 -29.29 9.13
CA LEU A 363 14.17 -28.15 8.51
C LEU A 363 15.18 -27.24 7.78
N LEU A 364 16.31 -26.90 8.43
CA LEU A 364 17.35 -26.06 7.84
C LEU A 364 18.07 -26.76 6.67
N ARG A 365 18.32 -28.06 6.77
CA ARG A 365 18.90 -28.87 5.68
C ARG A 365 17.97 -28.91 4.48
N ASN A 366 16.68 -29.16 4.69
CA ASN A 366 15.68 -29.15 3.62
C ASN A 366 15.59 -27.78 2.94
N ALA A 367 15.65 -26.69 3.72
CA ALA A 367 15.69 -25.34 3.18
C ALA A 367 16.94 -25.12 2.30
N SER A 368 18.11 -25.55 2.79
CA SER A 368 19.38 -25.41 2.10
C SER A 368 19.45 -26.20 0.78
N CYS A 369 18.68 -27.28 0.64
CA CYS A 369 18.52 -28.01 -0.62
C CYS A 369 17.76 -27.20 -1.70
N ILE A 370 16.95 -26.22 -1.30
CA ILE A 370 16.21 -25.35 -2.23
C ILE A 370 17.09 -24.17 -2.64
N ALA A 371 17.64 -23.46 -1.64
CA ALA A 371 18.45 -22.27 -1.81
C ALA A 371 19.17 -21.92 -0.49
N PRO A 372 20.19 -21.05 -0.49
CA PRO A 372 20.77 -20.55 0.75
C PRO A 372 19.70 -19.91 1.66
N VAL A 373 19.72 -20.23 2.96
CA VAL A 373 18.77 -19.68 3.92
C VAL A 373 19.07 -18.19 4.12
N GLY A 374 18.10 -17.34 3.78
CA GLY A 374 18.20 -15.88 3.88
C GLY A 374 17.53 -15.31 5.12
N GLY A 375 16.54 -16.00 5.70
CA GLY A 375 15.95 -15.53 6.94
C GLY A 375 15.10 -16.53 7.69
N ILE A 376 15.03 -16.34 9.01
CA ILE A 376 14.21 -17.13 9.94
C ILE A 376 13.38 -16.17 10.78
N PHE A 377 12.07 -16.41 10.80
CA PHE A 377 11.08 -15.62 11.52
C PHE A 377 10.35 -16.52 12.51
N ASN A 378 10.56 -16.33 13.80
CA ASN A 378 9.85 -17.09 14.83
C ASN A 378 8.57 -16.37 15.26
N SER A 379 7.43 -16.81 14.69
CA SER A 379 6.09 -16.34 15.02
C SER A 379 5.27 -17.36 15.82
N ALA A 380 5.86 -18.51 16.17
CA ALA A 380 5.13 -19.57 16.84
C ALA A 380 4.81 -19.21 18.29
N MET A 381 3.59 -19.54 18.69
CA MET A 381 3.09 -19.27 20.03
C MET A 381 2.12 -20.36 20.46
N VAL A 382 2.27 -20.77 21.71
CA VAL A 382 1.28 -21.52 22.48
C VAL A 382 1.12 -20.76 23.79
N LEU A 383 -0.14 -20.49 24.18
CA LEU A 383 -0.45 -19.83 25.45
C LEU A 383 -1.06 -20.85 26.41
N ASN A 384 -0.75 -20.68 27.69
CA ASN A 384 -1.33 -21.44 28.78
C ASN A 384 -1.34 -20.53 30.02
N ASP A 385 -2.25 -19.58 29.97
CA ASP A 385 -2.30 -18.46 30.91
C ASP A 385 -2.93 -18.94 32.22
N ALA A 386 -2.21 -18.74 33.31
CA ALA A 386 -2.66 -19.05 34.66
C ALA A 386 -1.79 -18.27 35.66
N PHE A 387 -2.39 -17.88 36.80
CA PHE A 387 -1.63 -17.32 37.92
C PHE A 387 -0.52 -18.27 38.37
N MET A 388 0.53 -17.71 38.99
CA MET A 388 1.75 -18.46 39.32
C MET A 388 1.50 -19.70 40.18
N ASN A 389 0.57 -19.61 41.13
CA ASN A 389 0.16 -20.74 41.99
C ASN A 389 -0.58 -21.86 41.25
N CYS A 390 -1.12 -21.58 40.06
CA CYS A 390 -1.81 -22.54 39.20
C CYS A 390 -0.94 -23.05 38.04
N GLN A 391 0.30 -22.58 37.92
CA GLN A 391 1.24 -23.06 36.91
C GLN A 391 1.91 -24.37 37.36
N THR A 392 2.15 -25.27 36.39
CA THR A 392 2.93 -26.49 36.61
C THR A 392 4.19 -26.48 35.74
N PRO A 393 5.20 -27.31 36.05
CA PRO A 393 6.38 -27.44 35.20
C PRO A 393 6.04 -27.79 33.74
N ASP A 394 5.00 -28.58 33.51
CA ASP A 394 4.57 -28.98 32.17
C ASP A 394 3.89 -27.85 31.40
N THR A 395 3.08 -27.03 32.07
CA THR A 395 2.47 -25.85 31.44
C THR A 395 3.52 -24.81 31.08
N PHE A 396 4.55 -24.63 31.91
CA PHE A 396 5.70 -23.79 31.61
C PHE A 396 6.49 -24.29 30.40
N LYS A 397 6.91 -25.56 30.41
CA LYS A 397 7.66 -26.18 29.28
C LYS A 397 6.89 -26.07 27.97
N LYS A 398 5.58 -26.29 27.99
CA LYS A 398 4.72 -26.21 26.81
C LYS A 398 4.69 -24.81 26.16
N VAL A 399 4.72 -23.75 26.98
CA VAL A 399 4.76 -22.36 26.48
C VAL A 399 6.17 -21.97 26.03
N CYS A 400 7.21 -22.47 26.72
CA CYS A 400 8.61 -22.21 26.36
C CYS A 400 9.02 -22.86 25.05
N ALA A 401 8.57 -24.10 24.78
CA ALA A 401 9.00 -24.89 23.63
C ALA A 401 9.01 -24.15 22.27
N PRO A 402 7.91 -23.53 21.80
CA PRO A 402 7.90 -22.85 20.49
C PRO A 402 8.70 -21.54 20.43
N LYS A 403 9.09 -20.98 21.58
CA LYS A 403 9.74 -19.67 21.68
C LYS A 403 11.16 -19.78 22.20
N ALA A 404 11.34 -20.14 23.46
CA ALA A 404 12.65 -20.30 24.07
C ALA A 404 13.44 -21.46 23.41
N ASP A 405 12.98 -22.70 23.56
CA ASP A 405 13.73 -23.88 23.11
C ASP A 405 13.98 -23.85 21.60
N ALA A 406 12.96 -23.52 20.82
CA ALA A 406 13.09 -23.38 19.37
C ALA A 406 14.14 -22.32 18.98
N THR A 407 14.16 -21.17 19.66
CA THR A 407 15.12 -20.10 19.35
C THR A 407 16.53 -20.48 19.76
N VAL A 408 16.72 -21.18 20.88
CA VAL A 408 18.01 -21.74 21.30
C VAL A 408 18.57 -22.69 20.24
N TYR A 409 17.76 -23.65 19.78
CA TYR A 409 18.22 -24.62 18.78
C TYR A 409 18.47 -23.96 17.42
N LEU A 410 17.59 -23.05 16.99
CA LEU A 410 17.78 -22.32 15.73
C LEU A 410 19.02 -21.42 15.79
N ASP A 411 19.32 -20.76 16.90
CA ASP A 411 20.55 -19.98 17.05
C ASP A 411 21.79 -20.86 16.86
N GLU A 412 21.88 -21.96 17.62
CA GLU A 412 23.02 -22.88 17.54
C GLU A 412 23.21 -23.45 16.13
N LEU A 413 22.11 -23.87 15.48
CA LEU A 413 22.17 -24.53 14.18
C LEU A 413 22.43 -23.53 13.05
N THR A 414 21.87 -22.33 13.10
CA THR A 414 22.06 -21.32 12.04
C THR A 414 23.49 -20.83 11.97
N ARG A 415 24.17 -20.70 13.11
CA ARG A 415 25.62 -20.39 13.17
C ARG A 415 26.47 -21.41 12.40
N LYS A 416 26.02 -22.66 12.33
CA LYS A 416 26.74 -23.77 11.68
C LYS A 416 26.30 -24.01 10.24
N LEU A 417 25.00 -23.90 9.95
CA LEU A 417 24.39 -24.37 8.70
C LEU A 417 23.98 -23.23 7.76
N CYS A 418 23.91 -21.98 8.23
CA CYS A 418 23.36 -20.86 7.46
C CYS A 418 24.32 -19.66 7.40
N PRO A 419 25.48 -19.79 6.72
CA PRO A 419 26.49 -18.71 6.66
C PRO A 419 26.01 -17.46 5.90
N SER A 420 24.95 -17.58 5.09
CA SER A 420 24.38 -16.49 4.28
C SER A 420 23.09 -15.91 4.86
N LEU A 421 22.83 -16.13 6.16
CA LEU A 421 21.60 -15.70 6.82
C LEU A 421 21.59 -14.17 6.99
N ASP A 422 20.61 -13.50 6.40
CA ASP A 422 20.46 -12.04 6.50
C ASP A 422 19.60 -11.66 7.71
N TYR A 423 18.54 -12.43 7.97
CA TYR A 423 17.55 -12.12 9.01
C TYR A 423 17.35 -13.25 10.01
N PHE A 424 17.47 -12.93 11.30
CA PHE A 424 17.01 -13.79 12.40
C PHE A 424 16.10 -12.94 13.28
N ILE A 425 14.79 -13.18 13.18
CA ILE A 425 13.76 -12.32 13.77
C ILE A 425 12.84 -13.14 14.66
N CYS A 426 12.66 -12.70 15.90
CA CYS A 426 11.78 -13.32 16.90
C CYS A 426 10.64 -12.37 17.25
N PHE A 427 9.40 -12.85 17.23
CA PHE A 427 8.25 -12.07 17.68
C PHE A 427 8.02 -12.33 19.16
N SER A 428 8.48 -11.39 19.97
CA SER A 428 8.29 -11.30 21.42
C SER A 428 7.00 -10.53 21.74
N SER A 429 6.82 -10.10 22.98
CA SER A 429 5.63 -9.35 23.40
C SER A 429 5.96 -8.40 24.55
N VAL A 430 5.28 -7.25 24.59
CA VAL A 430 5.34 -6.29 25.72
C VAL A 430 5.07 -6.93 27.10
N SER A 431 4.44 -8.10 27.14
CA SER A 431 4.28 -8.90 28.36
C SER A 431 5.60 -9.31 29.02
N CYS A 432 6.72 -9.42 28.29
CA CYS A 432 8.03 -9.64 28.92
C CYS A 432 8.63 -8.36 29.52
N GLY A 433 8.27 -7.19 28.99
CA GLY A 433 8.78 -5.90 29.45
C GLY A 433 7.98 -5.35 30.63
N ARG A 434 6.68 -5.09 30.43
CA ARG A 434 5.79 -4.51 31.45
C ARG A 434 5.13 -5.53 32.36
N GLY A 435 5.22 -6.82 32.03
CA GLY A 435 4.48 -7.88 32.70
C GLY A 435 3.04 -7.99 32.23
N ASN A 436 2.48 -9.19 32.38
CA ASN A 436 1.03 -9.40 32.30
C ASN A 436 0.64 -10.48 33.32
N ALA A 437 -0.38 -10.19 34.14
CA ALA A 437 -0.82 -11.10 35.18
C ALA A 437 -1.32 -12.42 34.56
N GLY A 438 -0.85 -13.55 35.09
CA GLY A 438 -1.19 -14.88 34.56
C GLY A 438 -0.33 -15.35 33.39
N GLN A 439 0.66 -14.56 32.95
CA GLN A 439 1.53 -14.86 31.81
C GLN A 439 3.02 -14.97 32.18
N THR A 440 3.36 -15.40 33.40
CA THR A 440 4.76 -15.56 33.85
C THR A 440 5.56 -16.49 32.94
N ASN A 441 4.97 -17.59 32.48
CA ASN A 441 5.57 -18.53 31.52
C ASN A 441 5.79 -17.91 30.14
N TYR A 442 4.84 -17.11 29.66
CA TYR A 442 4.94 -16.40 28.39
C TYR A 442 5.99 -15.28 28.42
N GLY A 443 6.01 -14.49 29.49
CA GLY A 443 7.02 -13.46 29.73
C GLY A 443 8.44 -14.04 29.76
N TYR A 444 8.64 -15.15 30.50
CA TYR A 444 9.92 -15.88 30.52
C TYR A 444 10.35 -16.34 29.12
N ALA A 445 9.46 -17.04 28.40
CA ALA A 445 9.79 -17.58 27.08
C ALA A 445 10.16 -16.48 26.06
N ASN A 446 9.49 -15.33 26.13
CA ASN A 446 9.77 -14.16 25.30
C ASN A 446 11.11 -13.50 25.67
N SER A 447 11.38 -13.32 26.96
CA SER A 447 12.63 -12.72 27.44
C SER A 447 13.87 -13.54 27.05
N VAL A 448 13.76 -14.87 26.99
CA VAL A 448 14.84 -15.73 26.46
C VAL A 448 15.17 -15.40 25.01
N MET A 449 14.18 -15.20 24.15
CA MET A 449 14.43 -14.80 22.75
C MET A 449 15.10 -13.43 22.66
N ASP A 450 14.70 -12.48 23.53
CA ASP A 450 15.31 -11.16 23.59
C ASP A 450 16.82 -11.26 23.88
N ARG A 451 17.22 -12.07 24.87
CA ARG A 451 18.63 -12.28 25.21
C ARG A 451 19.42 -12.97 24.10
N ILE A 452 18.84 -13.97 23.43
CA ILE A 452 19.51 -14.65 22.31
C ILE A 452 19.75 -13.67 21.15
N CYS A 453 18.80 -12.77 20.86
CA CYS A 453 18.97 -11.76 19.81
C CYS A 453 20.09 -10.76 20.15
N GLU A 454 20.21 -10.34 21.41
CA GLU A 454 21.33 -9.51 21.88
C GLU A 454 22.68 -10.24 21.74
N GLU A 455 22.76 -11.52 22.16
CA GLU A 455 23.96 -12.34 22.04
C GLU A 455 24.38 -12.53 20.57
N ARG A 456 23.41 -12.74 19.67
CA ARG A 456 23.66 -12.80 18.22
C ARG A 456 24.25 -11.49 17.71
N LYS A 457 23.67 -10.35 18.09
CA LYS A 457 24.17 -9.03 17.68
C LYS A 457 25.60 -8.78 18.20
N ASN A 458 25.88 -9.13 19.46
CA ASN A 458 27.22 -9.04 20.05
C ASN A 458 28.24 -9.93 19.32
N ALA A 459 27.80 -11.05 18.73
CA ALA A 459 28.62 -11.92 17.90
C ALA A 459 28.74 -11.46 16.43
N GLY A 460 28.23 -10.28 16.08
CA GLY A 460 28.24 -9.75 14.71
C GLY A 460 27.24 -10.43 13.76
N LEU A 461 26.29 -11.21 14.30
CA LEU A 461 25.23 -11.84 13.53
C LEU A 461 23.93 -11.02 13.61
N HIS A 462 23.06 -11.16 12.61
CA HIS A 462 21.72 -10.58 12.73
C HIS A 462 20.93 -11.27 13.84
N GLY A 463 20.29 -10.48 14.69
CA GLY A 463 19.36 -10.91 15.73
C GLY A 463 18.45 -9.75 16.09
N LEU A 464 17.14 -9.94 15.97
CA LEU A 464 16.13 -8.93 16.25
C LEU A 464 14.93 -9.57 16.95
N SER A 465 14.66 -9.13 18.17
CA SER A 465 13.44 -9.49 18.91
C SER A 465 12.50 -8.30 18.96
N ILE A 466 11.24 -8.50 18.56
CA ILE A 466 10.24 -7.44 18.54
C ILE A 466 9.18 -7.72 19.59
N GLN A 467 9.13 -6.89 20.62
CA GLN A 467 8.13 -6.90 21.68
C GLN A 467 6.85 -6.22 21.18
N TRP A 468 5.97 -7.01 20.57
CA TRP A 468 4.68 -6.54 20.08
C TRP A 468 3.69 -6.29 21.22
N GLY A 469 2.90 -5.22 21.07
CA GLY A 469 1.66 -4.99 21.79
C GLY A 469 0.55 -5.97 21.37
N ILE A 470 -0.70 -5.54 21.49
CA ILE A 470 -1.83 -6.32 20.98
C ILE A 470 -1.82 -6.21 19.46
N ILE A 471 -1.78 -7.35 18.75
CA ILE A 471 -1.91 -7.38 17.29
C ILE A 471 -3.39 -7.62 16.96
N GLY A 472 -4.00 -6.69 16.22
CA GLY A 472 -5.40 -6.74 15.75
C GLY A 472 -5.57 -7.46 14.43
N GLU A 473 -6.83 -7.54 13.95
CA GLU A 473 -7.31 -8.10 12.66
C GLU A 473 -7.07 -9.62 12.47
N VAL A 474 -5.96 -10.14 12.98
CA VAL A 474 -5.54 -11.53 12.86
C VAL A 474 -4.94 -12.01 14.18
N GLY A 475 -4.86 -13.33 14.33
CA GLY A 475 -4.20 -13.94 15.48
C GLY A 475 -5.16 -14.27 16.62
N LYS A 476 -4.65 -14.31 17.84
CA LYS A 476 -5.41 -14.79 19.01
C LYS A 476 -6.31 -13.70 19.60
N ALA A 477 -5.81 -12.46 19.71
CA ALA A 477 -6.57 -11.36 20.28
C ALA A 477 -7.88 -11.08 19.52
N GLN A 478 -7.84 -11.04 18.19
CA GLN A 478 -9.05 -10.90 17.36
C GLN A 478 -10.07 -12.03 17.59
N ARG A 479 -9.61 -13.28 17.73
CA ARG A 479 -10.48 -14.45 17.92
C ARG A 479 -11.13 -14.48 19.30
N ASP A 480 -10.39 -14.05 20.31
CA ASP A 480 -10.81 -14.14 21.70
C ASP A 480 -11.61 -12.88 22.14
N PHE A 481 -11.34 -11.70 21.55
CA PHE A 481 -11.83 -10.42 22.06
C PHE A 481 -12.46 -9.46 21.01
N GLY A 482 -12.41 -9.75 19.70
CA GLY A 482 -13.01 -8.89 18.66
C GLY A 482 -12.15 -7.69 18.21
N THR A 483 -12.76 -6.74 17.48
CA THR A 483 -12.07 -5.65 16.74
C THR A 483 -11.64 -4.45 17.56
N ASP A 484 -12.25 -4.17 18.72
CA ASP A 484 -11.97 -2.96 19.53
C ASP A 484 -11.65 -3.31 20.99
N PHE A 485 -10.70 -4.23 21.18
CA PHE A 485 -10.29 -4.65 22.51
C PHE A 485 -9.11 -3.84 23.04
N THR A 486 -9.25 -3.39 24.30
CA THR A 486 -8.17 -2.78 25.07
C THR A 486 -7.76 -3.67 26.22
N MET A 487 -6.46 -3.83 26.44
CA MET A 487 -5.91 -4.62 27.55
C MET A 487 -4.69 -3.91 28.13
N ASN A 488 -4.68 -3.72 29.45
CA ASN A 488 -3.57 -3.12 30.18
C ASN A 488 -3.12 -1.76 29.59
N GLY A 489 -4.08 -0.92 29.16
CA GLY A 489 -3.81 0.40 28.56
C GLY A 489 -3.31 0.36 27.12
N LEU A 490 -3.34 -0.81 26.47
CA LEU A 490 -2.94 -0.98 25.07
C LEU A 490 -4.16 -1.20 24.19
N MET A 491 -4.08 -0.70 22.95
CA MET A 491 -5.02 -0.98 21.87
C MET A 491 -4.44 -2.01 20.89
N ALA A 492 -5.33 -2.66 20.15
CA ALA A 492 -4.95 -3.49 19.02
C ALA A 492 -4.29 -2.66 17.91
N GLN A 493 -3.04 -2.97 17.58
CA GLN A 493 -2.32 -2.42 16.44
C GLN A 493 -2.75 -3.17 15.18
N SER A 494 -3.14 -2.44 14.13
CA SER A 494 -3.49 -3.04 12.84
C SER A 494 -2.31 -3.81 12.25
N VAL A 495 -2.59 -4.87 11.48
CA VAL A 495 -1.51 -5.67 10.86
C VAL A 495 -0.70 -4.80 9.90
N HIS A 496 -1.37 -3.87 9.22
CA HIS A 496 -0.68 -2.92 8.34
C HIS A 496 0.38 -2.12 9.10
N SER A 497 0.02 -1.52 10.25
CA SER A 497 0.97 -0.79 11.10
C SER A 497 2.08 -1.69 11.63
N CYS A 498 1.77 -2.94 12.03
CA CYS A 498 2.80 -3.89 12.45
C CYS A 498 3.80 -4.20 11.33
N LEU A 499 3.34 -4.38 10.09
CA LEU A 499 4.21 -4.68 8.95
C LEU A 499 5.08 -3.49 8.53
N GLU A 500 4.59 -2.25 8.69
CA GLU A 500 5.39 -1.03 8.50
C GLU A 500 6.46 -0.89 9.60
N ALA A 501 6.09 -1.13 10.85
CA ALA A 501 7.04 -1.15 11.96
C ALA A 501 8.10 -2.26 11.79
N LEU A 502 7.70 -3.44 11.34
CA LEU A 502 8.62 -4.55 11.03
C LEU A 502 9.64 -4.13 9.95
N ASP A 503 9.21 -3.41 8.92
CA ASP A 503 10.07 -2.93 7.85
C ASP A 503 11.14 -1.96 8.39
N ILE A 504 10.74 -0.99 9.21
CA ILE A 504 11.65 -0.06 9.90
C ILE A 504 12.62 -0.85 10.81
N PHE A 505 12.11 -1.84 11.54
CA PHE A 505 12.92 -2.59 12.50
C PHE A 505 13.90 -3.55 11.85
N CYS A 506 13.67 -4.02 10.62
CA CYS A 506 14.66 -4.80 9.88
C CYS A 506 15.90 -3.97 9.48
N GLN A 507 15.81 -2.64 9.55
CA GLN A 507 16.84 -1.70 9.06
C GLN A 507 17.67 -1.09 10.19
N GLN A 508 17.39 -1.42 11.45
CA GLN A 508 18.07 -0.83 12.60
C GLN A 508 19.11 -1.77 13.20
N ASP A 509 19.93 -1.22 14.09
CA ASP A 509 20.95 -1.99 14.81
C ASP A 509 20.52 -2.56 16.16
N ASN A 510 19.44 -2.05 16.76
CA ASN A 510 19.00 -2.50 18.08
C ASN A 510 18.49 -3.96 18.04
N PRO A 511 19.02 -4.85 18.91
CA PRO A 511 18.63 -6.26 18.92
C PRO A 511 17.25 -6.52 19.52
N VAL A 512 16.72 -5.60 20.33
CA VAL A 512 15.40 -5.70 20.97
C VAL A 512 14.68 -4.37 20.82
N VAL A 513 13.46 -4.42 20.29
CA VAL A 513 12.61 -3.24 20.08
C VAL A 513 11.18 -3.52 20.44
N THR A 514 10.41 -2.45 20.63
CA THR A 514 9.03 -2.52 21.12
C THR A 514 8.11 -1.73 20.19
N SER A 515 6.92 -2.28 19.89
CA SER A 515 5.88 -1.57 19.14
C SER A 515 4.51 -1.92 19.72
N TYR A 516 3.77 -0.90 20.16
CA TYR A 516 2.41 -1.02 20.67
C TYR A 516 1.65 0.30 20.49
N VAL A 517 0.32 0.23 20.56
CA VAL A 517 -0.57 1.40 20.54
C VAL A 517 -1.16 1.61 21.93
N THR A 518 -1.19 2.84 22.42
CA THR A 518 -1.79 3.23 23.72
C THR A 518 -3.25 3.63 23.54
N SER A 519 -4.12 3.37 24.53
CA SER A 519 -5.50 3.86 24.51
C SER A 519 -5.64 5.27 25.12
N GLU A 520 -6.47 6.14 24.56
CA GLU A 520 -6.69 7.51 25.07
C GLU A 520 -7.23 7.57 26.52
N LEU A 521 -7.77 6.46 27.04
CA LEU A 521 -8.17 6.33 28.44
C LEU A 521 -6.99 6.46 29.41
N THR A 522 -5.73 6.35 28.98
CA THR A 522 -4.56 6.57 29.84
C THR A 522 -4.32 8.03 30.22
N GLN A 523 -4.97 9.02 29.60
CA GLN A 523 -4.86 10.42 30.09
C GLN A 523 -5.90 10.74 31.19
N LYS A 524 -7.13 10.22 31.07
CA LYS A 524 -8.19 10.46 32.07
C LYS A 524 -8.22 9.45 33.22
N ALA A 525 -7.80 8.20 32.99
CA ALA A 525 -7.70 7.20 34.05
C ALA A 525 -6.54 7.50 35.01
N ASP A 526 -5.43 8.06 34.50
CA ASP A 526 -4.26 8.40 35.31
C ASP A 526 -4.56 9.49 36.35
N GLN A 527 -5.39 10.49 36.00
CA GLN A 527 -5.89 11.50 36.95
C GLN A 527 -6.74 10.89 38.08
N LYS A 528 -7.67 9.98 37.73
CA LYS A 528 -8.53 9.32 38.74
C LYS A 528 -7.74 8.32 39.60
N ASN A 529 -6.66 7.75 39.05
CA ASN A 529 -5.77 6.82 39.74
C ASN A 529 -4.81 7.54 40.70
N LYS A 530 -4.30 8.73 40.34
CA LYS A 530 -3.44 9.53 41.22
C LYS A 530 -4.15 9.93 42.51
N MET A 531 -5.39 10.42 42.42
CA MET A 531 -6.17 10.74 43.62
C MET A 531 -6.56 9.49 44.42
N SER A 532 -6.89 8.37 43.79
CA SER A 532 -7.22 7.14 44.52
C SER A 532 -6.00 6.51 45.20
N GLN A 533 -4.81 6.62 44.61
CA GLN A 533 -3.54 6.24 45.23
C GLN A 533 -3.20 7.15 46.41
N PHE A 534 -3.38 8.47 46.25
CA PHE A 534 -3.18 9.42 47.33
C PHE A 534 -4.05 9.13 48.55
N ILE A 535 -5.33 8.81 48.33
CA ILE A 535 -6.29 8.46 49.40
C ILE A 535 -5.89 7.18 50.12
N LYS A 536 -5.34 6.20 49.40
CA LYS A 536 -4.79 4.98 50.00
C LYS A 536 -3.55 5.23 50.85
N ILE A 537 -2.69 6.17 50.45
CA ILE A 537 -1.53 6.60 51.26
C ILE A 537 -2.00 7.24 52.57
N LEU A 538 -3.11 7.98 52.54
CA LEU A 538 -3.74 8.51 53.76
C LEU A 538 -4.43 7.42 54.62
N GLY A 539 -4.43 6.16 54.19
CA GLY A 539 -5.00 5.03 54.92
C GLY A 539 -6.49 4.80 54.72
N TYR A 540 -7.09 5.39 53.67
CA TYR A 540 -8.52 5.26 53.36
C TYR A 540 -8.77 4.50 52.06
N ASP A 541 -9.91 3.81 51.98
CA ASP A 541 -10.25 3.01 50.79
C ASP A 541 -10.94 3.84 49.69
N ASP A 542 -11.59 4.95 50.04
CA ASP A 542 -12.34 5.81 49.10
C ASP A 542 -12.47 7.28 49.59
N MET A 543 -12.61 8.20 48.63
CA MET A 543 -12.85 9.65 48.82
C MET A 543 -14.04 9.95 49.73
N SER A 544 -15.09 9.11 49.66
CA SER A 544 -16.34 9.33 50.38
C SER A 544 -16.20 9.25 51.90
N GLN A 545 -15.08 8.70 52.39
CA GLN A 545 -14.77 8.55 53.81
C GLN A 545 -14.00 9.74 54.39
N ILE A 546 -13.63 10.72 53.55
CA ILE A 546 -12.82 11.88 53.95
C ILE A 546 -13.61 13.17 53.72
N ASP A 547 -13.57 14.08 54.69
CA ASP A 547 -14.06 15.45 54.50
C ASP A 547 -13.07 16.22 53.61
N THR A 548 -13.45 16.46 52.36
CA THR A 548 -12.58 17.05 51.32
C THR A 548 -12.16 18.48 51.62
N LYS A 549 -12.81 19.16 52.56
CA LYS A 549 -12.51 20.54 52.96
C LYS A 549 -11.61 20.65 54.18
N ARG A 550 -11.30 19.52 54.83
CA ARG A 550 -10.43 19.48 55.99
C ARG A 550 -8.96 19.48 55.57
N ASN A 551 -8.13 20.23 56.29
CA ASN A 551 -6.71 20.31 56.00
C ASN A 551 -5.99 19.03 56.47
N LEU A 552 -4.97 18.61 55.72
CA LEU A 552 -4.18 17.40 56.01
C LEU A 552 -3.55 17.40 57.41
N GLY A 553 -3.15 18.57 57.92
CA GLY A 553 -2.58 18.72 59.27
C GLY A 553 -3.56 18.36 60.39
N GLU A 554 -4.87 18.47 60.12
CA GLU A 554 -5.93 18.19 61.09
C GLU A 554 -6.42 16.73 61.06
N MET A 555 -5.93 15.93 60.09
CA MET A 555 -6.31 14.53 59.90
C MET A 555 -5.53 13.55 60.79
N GLY A 556 -4.63 14.05 61.65
CA GLY A 556 -3.93 13.21 62.64
C GLY A 556 -2.91 12.23 62.03
N LEU A 557 -2.35 12.56 60.85
CA LEU A 557 -1.38 11.73 60.16
C LEU A 557 -0.09 11.57 60.97
N ASP A 558 0.45 10.34 61.02
CA ASP A 558 1.72 10.06 61.67
C ASP A 558 2.92 10.63 60.89
N SER A 559 4.11 10.54 61.47
CA SER A 559 5.32 11.13 60.86
C SER A 559 5.76 10.42 59.58
N PHE A 560 5.32 9.18 59.35
CA PHE A 560 5.67 8.38 58.17
C PHE A 560 4.76 8.70 56.99
N ILE A 561 3.44 8.71 57.22
CA ILE A 561 2.43 9.07 56.22
C ILE A 561 2.64 10.50 55.72
N LYS A 562 3.07 11.42 56.60
CA LYS A 562 3.42 12.80 56.21
C LYS A 562 4.55 12.89 55.18
N VAL A 563 5.54 12.00 55.27
CA VAL A 563 6.67 11.96 54.33
C VAL A 563 6.23 11.32 53.02
N GLU A 564 5.51 10.20 53.05
CA GLU A 564 4.96 9.57 51.83
C GLU A 564 3.98 10.49 51.09
N THR A 565 3.13 11.21 51.82
CA THR A 565 2.21 12.22 51.26
C THR A 565 2.99 13.30 50.52
N LYS A 566 4.11 13.75 51.11
CA LYS A 566 4.97 14.76 50.52
C LYS A 566 5.67 14.23 49.26
N ASP A 567 6.35 13.10 49.36
CA ASP A 567 7.09 12.51 48.24
C ASP A 567 6.15 12.22 47.05
N PHE A 568 4.92 11.77 47.33
CA PHE A 568 3.90 11.55 46.31
C PHE A 568 3.48 12.84 45.59
N ILE A 569 3.20 13.92 46.34
CA ILE A 569 2.81 15.21 45.75
C ILE A 569 3.96 15.81 44.94
N GLU A 570 5.19 15.79 45.46
CA GLU A 570 6.36 16.34 44.75
C GLU A 570 6.66 15.55 43.48
N PHE A 571 6.59 14.22 43.53
CA PHE A 571 6.81 13.35 42.37
C PHE A 571 5.78 13.56 41.25
N HIS A 572 4.51 13.77 41.60
CA HIS A 572 3.44 13.87 40.60
C HIS A 572 3.08 15.29 40.15
N SER A 573 3.32 16.32 40.98
CA SER A 573 3.08 17.73 40.63
C SER A 573 4.33 18.46 40.13
N GLY A 574 5.52 17.88 40.32
CA GLY A 574 6.81 18.50 39.99
C GLY A 574 7.16 19.73 40.84
N SER A 575 6.33 20.06 41.84
CA SER A 575 6.51 21.21 42.73
C SER A 575 7.14 20.77 44.04
N ILE A 576 8.25 21.41 44.45
CA ILE A 576 8.90 21.14 45.74
C ILE A 576 8.18 21.96 46.81
N LEU A 577 7.63 21.31 47.82
CA LEU A 577 6.79 21.93 48.86
C LEU A 577 7.29 21.57 50.26
N SER A 578 7.16 22.50 51.20
CA SER A 578 7.46 22.23 52.62
C SER A 578 6.35 21.40 53.28
N LEU A 579 6.70 20.67 54.34
CA LEU A 579 5.73 19.89 55.13
C LEU A 579 4.64 20.77 55.76
N GLN A 580 4.94 22.04 56.07
CA GLN A 580 3.96 22.99 56.60
C GLN A 580 2.96 23.43 55.52
N GLU A 581 3.41 23.64 54.28
CA GLU A 581 2.54 23.98 53.16
C GLU A 581 1.58 22.83 52.84
N ILE A 582 2.08 21.60 52.80
CA ILE A 582 1.25 20.41 52.54
C ILE A 582 0.22 20.19 53.66
N GLN A 583 0.59 20.42 54.93
CA GLN A 583 -0.35 20.30 56.05
C GLN A 583 -1.48 21.33 56.01
N GLY A 584 -1.27 22.48 55.37
CA GLY A 584 -2.29 23.51 55.19
C GLY A 584 -3.21 23.28 53.98
N MET A 585 -2.96 22.27 53.16
CA MET A 585 -3.76 21.96 51.97
C MET A 585 -4.90 21.01 52.30
N ASN A 586 -6.02 21.19 51.60
CA ASN A 586 -7.13 20.24 51.55
C ASN A 586 -7.06 19.37 50.28
N LEU A 587 -7.97 18.39 50.16
CA LEU A 587 -7.97 17.47 49.02
C LEU A 587 -8.30 18.14 47.67
N GLU A 588 -9.00 19.27 47.68
CA GLU A 588 -9.30 20.05 46.47
C GLU A 588 -8.05 20.80 45.98
N ASP A 589 -7.25 21.35 46.89
CA ASP A 589 -5.98 22.02 46.58
C ASP A 589 -4.96 21.05 45.96
N ILE A 590 -4.87 19.85 46.51
CA ILE A 590 -3.98 18.78 46.02
C ILE A 590 -4.43 18.30 44.65
N LYS A 591 -5.74 18.12 44.46
CA LYS A 591 -6.29 17.79 43.15
C LYS A 591 -5.95 18.87 42.11
N ALA A 592 -6.09 20.14 42.47
CA ALA A 592 -5.75 21.25 41.58
C ALA A 592 -4.24 21.34 41.27
N LEU A 593 -3.37 20.96 42.20
CA LEU A 593 -1.92 20.87 41.98
C LEU A 593 -1.55 19.73 41.02
N LEU A 594 -2.19 18.57 41.18
CA LEU A 594 -2.01 17.43 40.29
C LEU A 594 -2.61 17.69 38.89
N ASP A 595 -3.62 18.55 38.77
CA ASP A 595 -4.24 18.95 37.49
C ASP A 595 -3.42 20.00 36.71
N LYS A 596 -2.55 20.78 37.38
CA LYS A 596 -1.80 21.89 36.74
C LYS A 596 -0.66 21.43 35.81
N SER A 597 -0.06 20.27 36.06
CA SER A 597 1.03 19.74 35.22
C SER A 597 0.57 19.29 33.83
N ASP A 598 -0.73 19.04 33.63
CA ASP A 598 -1.27 18.47 32.40
C ASP A 598 -1.64 19.54 31.34
N ARG A 599 -1.65 20.84 31.68
CA ARG A 599 -2.12 21.91 30.79
C ARG A 599 -1.04 22.59 29.93
N GLU A 600 0.25 22.37 30.19
CA GLU A 600 1.32 23.06 29.45
C GLU A 600 1.71 22.42 28.10
N THR A 601 1.14 21.26 27.74
CA THR A 601 1.46 20.55 26.48
C THR A 601 0.41 20.64 25.37
N ASP A 602 -0.73 21.31 25.57
CA ASP A 602 -1.81 21.39 24.58
C ASP A 602 -1.86 22.74 23.84
N MET A 603 -1.10 22.85 22.74
CA MET A 603 -1.45 23.75 21.63
C MET A 603 -1.12 23.11 20.28
N GLN A 604 -2.09 22.38 19.71
CA GLN A 604 -2.63 22.55 18.35
C GLN A 604 -3.46 21.31 17.97
N GLN A 605 -4.77 21.37 18.17
CA GLN A 605 -5.71 20.46 17.52
C GLN A 605 -6.78 21.26 16.78
N VAL A 606 -6.85 20.99 15.47
CA VAL A 606 -7.94 21.40 14.59
C VAL A 606 -9.16 20.53 14.89
N SER A 607 -10.30 21.17 15.14
CA SER A 607 -11.56 20.53 15.50
C SER A 607 -12.18 19.76 14.33
N THR A 608 -12.35 18.44 14.47
CA THR A 608 -13.32 17.65 13.70
C THR A 608 -14.54 17.38 14.58
N LYS A 609 -15.54 18.27 14.52
CA LYS A 609 -16.89 17.97 14.99
C LYS A 609 -17.70 17.32 13.86
N ASP A 610 -18.48 16.33 14.27
CA ASP A 610 -19.61 15.70 13.57
C ASP A 610 -19.30 14.64 12.50
N ILE A 611 -19.05 13.41 12.97
CA ILE A 611 -19.51 12.21 12.24
C ILE A 611 -20.47 11.46 13.18
N LYS A 612 -21.77 11.57 12.90
CA LYS A 612 -22.80 10.70 13.48
C LYS A 612 -22.81 9.39 12.67
N LEU A 613 -22.44 8.28 13.30
CA LEU A 613 -22.68 6.94 12.77
C LEU A 613 -24.20 6.69 12.66
N PRO A 614 -24.70 6.14 11.54
CA PRO A 614 -26.13 5.86 11.38
C PRO A 614 -26.57 4.66 12.24
N PRO A 615 -27.84 4.59 12.66
CA PRO A 615 -28.36 3.47 13.43
C PRO A 615 -28.41 2.20 12.59
N THR A 616 -27.90 1.09 13.13
CA THR A 616 -28.01 -0.27 12.55
C THR A 616 -29.44 -0.58 12.13
N LEU A 617 -29.66 -0.70 10.81
CA LEU A 617 -30.92 -1.12 10.18
C LEU A 617 -31.13 -2.62 10.43
N LEU A 618 -31.77 -3.00 11.54
CA LEU A 618 -32.27 -4.36 11.69
C LEU A 618 -33.51 -4.55 10.81
N PHE A 619 -33.48 -5.54 9.91
CA PHE A 619 -34.61 -5.87 9.04
C PHE A 619 -35.77 -6.45 9.86
N LYS A 620 -37.01 -6.21 9.41
CA LYS A 620 -38.22 -6.78 10.04
C LYS A 620 -38.41 -8.25 9.69
N ASP A 621 -38.14 -8.62 8.44
CA ASP A 621 -38.29 -9.99 7.94
C ASP A 621 -36.93 -10.68 7.77
N PRO A 622 -36.78 -11.95 8.20
CA PRO A 622 -35.51 -12.68 8.16
C PRO A 622 -35.15 -13.24 6.78
N ILE A 623 -36.09 -13.22 5.83
CA ILE A 623 -35.87 -13.61 4.43
C ILE A 623 -36.26 -12.43 3.54
N ILE A 624 -35.33 -11.96 2.71
CA ILE A 624 -35.60 -10.97 1.67
C ILE A 624 -35.47 -11.66 0.30
N THR A 625 -36.53 -11.60 -0.50
CA THR A 625 -36.50 -12.17 -1.85
C THR A 625 -35.83 -11.18 -2.80
N ILE A 626 -34.71 -11.57 -3.41
CA ILE A 626 -33.97 -10.73 -4.36
C ILE A 626 -34.49 -10.95 -5.79
N ASN A 627 -34.76 -12.21 -6.15
CA ASN A 627 -35.34 -12.59 -7.44
C ASN A 627 -36.22 -13.84 -7.28
N LYS A 628 -37.47 -13.80 -7.77
CA LYS A 628 -38.40 -14.94 -7.75
C LYS A 628 -38.64 -15.58 -9.12
N ASP A 629 -38.27 -14.92 -10.21
CA ASP A 629 -38.78 -15.21 -11.56
C ASP A 629 -37.88 -16.18 -12.36
N ALA A 630 -37.18 -17.09 -11.68
CA ALA A 630 -36.26 -18.03 -12.31
C ALA A 630 -36.64 -19.50 -12.05
N PRO A 631 -36.53 -20.40 -13.04
CA PRO A 631 -36.82 -21.82 -12.87
C PRO A 631 -35.68 -22.53 -12.13
N GLY A 632 -35.98 -23.22 -11.02
CA GLY A 632 -34.99 -24.05 -10.33
C GLY A 632 -35.21 -24.16 -8.82
N GLU A 633 -34.28 -24.82 -8.14
CA GLU A 633 -34.24 -24.86 -6.67
C GLU A 633 -33.77 -23.50 -6.13
N PRO A 634 -34.31 -22.98 -5.03
CA PRO A 634 -33.88 -21.69 -4.50
C PRO A 634 -32.47 -21.74 -3.92
N ILE A 635 -31.81 -20.59 -3.96
CA ILE A 635 -30.52 -20.32 -3.34
C ILE A 635 -30.75 -19.32 -2.20
N PHE A 636 -30.25 -19.68 -1.01
CA PHE A 636 -30.23 -18.80 0.14
C PHE A 636 -28.82 -18.25 0.35
N ILE A 637 -28.69 -16.93 0.32
CA ILE A 637 -27.43 -16.23 0.60
C ILE A 637 -27.42 -15.88 2.09
N LEU A 638 -26.41 -16.37 2.82
CA LEU A 638 -26.22 -16.02 4.23
C LEU A 638 -25.46 -14.70 4.33
N ASP A 639 -26.14 -13.63 4.74
CA ASP A 639 -25.50 -12.35 5.04
C ASP A 639 -25.12 -12.28 6.52
N ILE A 640 -23.84 -12.01 6.78
CA ILE A 640 -23.26 -11.89 8.12
C ILE A 640 -22.97 -10.41 8.35
N GLY A 641 -24.04 -9.61 8.38
CA GLY A 641 -24.10 -8.27 8.96
C GLY A 641 -23.08 -7.26 8.44
N ASP A 642 -23.22 -6.81 7.18
CA ASP A 642 -23.04 -5.38 6.79
C ASP A 642 -23.25 -5.13 5.28
N VAL A 643 -24.03 -5.96 4.58
CA VAL A 643 -24.17 -5.84 3.12
C VAL A 643 -25.54 -5.30 2.73
N ASP A 644 -25.55 -4.16 2.03
CA ASP A 644 -26.75 -3.69 1.34
C ASP A 644 -27.21 -4.80 0.38
N VAL A 645 -28.41 -5.35 0.61
CA VAL A 645 -29.03 -6.43 -0.18
C VAL A 645 -29.08 -6.07 -1.67
N ASN A 646 -29.06 -4.77 -2.00
CA ASN A 646 -28.96 -4.27 -3.38
C ASN A 646 -27.71 -4.77 -4.12
N ASN A 647 -26.60 -5.02 -3.42
CA ASN A 647 -25.35 -5.53 -4.02
C ASN A 647 -25.53 -6.93 -4.64
N PHE A 648 -26.49 -7.71 -4.15
CA PHE A 648 -26.77 -9.05 -4.69
C PHE A 648 -27.72 -9.03 -5.89
N GLN A 649 -28.36 -7.90 -6.23
CA GLN A 649 -29.30 -7.85 -7.36
C GLN A 649 -28.59 -8.16 -8.70
N SER A 650 -27.39 -7.64 -8.89
CA SER A 650 -26.58 -7.89 -10.11
C SER A 650 -26.19 -9.36 -10.24
N ILE A 651 -25.84 -10.00 -9.12
CA ILE A 651 -25.48 -11.43 -9.06
C ILE A 651 -26.73 -12.30 -9.26
N ALA A 652 -27.83 -11.97 -8.61
CA ALA A 652 -29.10 -12.70 -8.70
C ALA A 652 -29.72 -12.64 -10.11
N LYS A 653 -29.45 -11.59 -10.90
CA LYS A 653 -29.83 -11.52 -12.32
C LYS A 653 -29.00 -12.45 -13.22
N ALA A 654 -27.77 -12.73 -12.84
CA ALA A 654 -26.88 -13.63 -13.59
C ALA A 654 -27.13 -15.13 -13.26
N ILE A 655 -27.89 -15.42 -12.21
CA ILE A 655 -28.19 -16.78 -11.76
C ILE A 655 -29.60 -17.16 -12.21
N ASN A 656 -29.72 -18.24 -12.98
CA ASN A 656 -31.01 -18.77 -13.44
C ASN A 656 -31.73 -19.62 -12.37
N ARG A 657 -31.79 -19.14 -11.12
CA ARG A 657 -32.46 -19.80 -9.97
C ARG A 657 -33.05 -18.73 -9.04
N PRO A 658 -34.14 -19.00 -8.28
CA PRO A 658 -34.65 -18.05 -7.29
C PRO A 658 -33.60 -17.76 -6.21
N VAL A 659 -33.44 -16.49 -5.83
CA VAL A 659 -32.42 -16.07 -4.86
C VAL A 659 -33.08 -15.30 -3.71
N HIS A 660 -32.80 -15.75 -2.50
CA HIS A 660 -33.26 -15.14 -1.25
C HIS A 660 -32.06 -14.83 -0.35
N ALA A 661 -32.06 -13.66 0.30
CA ALA A 661 -31.07 -13.31 1.33
C ALA A 661 -31.62 -13.63 2.73
N LEU A 662 -30.78 -14.23 3.56
CA LEU A 662 -30.99 -14.44 4.99
C LEU A 662 -30.34 -13.28 5.74
N VAL A 663 -31.15 -12.44 6.37
CA VAL A 663 -30.69 -11.20 7.02
C VAL A 663 -30.85 -11.26 8.53
N TRP A 664 -30.16 -10.36 9.22
CA TRP A 664 -30.23 -10.23 10.68
C TRP A 664 -31.47 -9.41 11.08
N THR A 665 -32.22 -9.95 12.04
CA THR A 665 -33.39 -9.31 12.66
C THR A 665 -33.19 -9.23 14.17
N LYS A 666 -34.05 -8.52 14.90
CA LYS A 666 -34.00 -8.50 16.38
C LYS A 666 -34.06 -9.89 17.02
N GLU A 667 -34.62 -10.87 16.31
CA GLU A 667 -34.75 -12.26 16.75
C GLU A 667 -33.46 -13.09 16.53
N THR A 668 -32.47 -12.54 15.81
CA THR A 668 -31.18 -13.19 15.51
C THR A 668 -30.08 -12.95 16.56
N ALA A 669 -30.42 -12.37 17.71
CA ALA A 669 -29.48 -12.09 18.81
C ALA A 669 -29.08 -13.37 19.58
N PHE A 670 -28.44 -14.32 18.88
CA PHE A 670 -27.95 -15.58 19.45
C PHE A 670 -26.48 -15.47 19.85
N THR A 671 -26.09 -16.17 20.91
CA THR A 671 -24.72 -16.17 21.47
C THR A 671 -23.79 -17.20 20.81
N ASP A 672 -24.30 -18.09 19.96
CA ASP A 672 -23.52 -19.11 19.26
C ASP A 672 -24.06 -19.43 17.86
N MET A 673 -23.14 -19.81 16.95
CA MET A 673 -23.47 -20.09 15.54
C MET A 673 -24.37 -21.31 15.33
N LYS A 674 -24.37 -22.29 16.25
CA LYS A 674 -25.14 -23.53 16.08
C LYS A 674 -26.63 -23.25 16.29
N THR A 675 -26.94 -22.39 17.26
CA THR A 675 -28.31 -21.93 17.53
C THR A 675 -28.83 -21.04 16.40
N LEU A 676 -28.00 -20.12 15.88
CA LEU A 676 -28.32 -19.30 14.71
C LEU A 676 -28.61 -20.15 13.46
N ALA A 677 -27.75 -21.13 13.16
CA ALA A 677 -27.94 -22.02 12.01
C ALA A 677 -29.22 -22.85 12.12
N SER A 678 -29.51 -23.37 13.32
CA SER A 678 -30.74 -24.14 13.58
C SER A 678 -32.00 -23.29 13.43
N TRP A 679 -31.91 -22.01 13.77
CA TRP A 679 -33.00 -21.05 13.60
C TRP A 679 -33.24 -20.70 12.13
N TYR A 680 -32.19 -20.42 11.35
CA TYR A 680 -32.31 -20.19 9.91
C TYR A 680 -32.88 -21.40 9.17
N LEU A 681 -32.48 -22.62 9.53
CA LEU A 681 -33.04 -23.84 8.95
C LEU A 681 -34.56 -23.94 9.18
N LYS A 682 -35.04 -23.61 10.38
CA LYS A 682 -36.48 -23.60 10.68
C LYS A 682 -37.24 -22.55 9.87
N ILE A 683 -36.62 -21.40 9.59
CA ILE A 683 -37.23 -20.32 8.83
C ILE A 683 -37.27 -20.64 7.34
N ILE A 684 -36.21 -21.22 6.80
CA ILE A 684 -36.16 -21.69 5.40
C ILE A 684 -37.21 -22.78 5.15
N GLN A 685 -37.48 -23.64 6.14
CA GLN A 685 -38.47 -24.71 6.04
C GLN A 685 -39.93 -24.24 6.11
N LYS A 686 -40.23 -23.05 6.64
CA LYS A 686 -41.61 -22.56 6.79
C LYS A 686 -42.32 -22.19 5.46
N PRO A 687 -41.64 -21.55 4.48
CA PRO A 687 -42.28 -21.18 3.21
C PRO A 687 -42.01 -22.13 2.02
N MET A 688 -41.28 -23.24 2.17
CA MET A 688 -40.85 -24.07 1.04
C MET A 688 -41.66 -25.36 0.85
N THR A 689 -42.21 -25.54 -0.36
CA THR A 689 -42.93 -26.75 -0.84
C THR A 689 -42.02 -27.77 -1.56
N LYS A 690 -40.69 -27.60 -1.54
CA LYS A 690 -39.72 -28.51 -2.19
C LYS A 690 -38.65 -29.00 -1.21
N GLU A 691 -38.19 -30.23 -1.40
CA GLU A 691 -37.29 -30.98 -0.49
C GLU A 691 -35.80 -30.57 -0.57
N SER A 692 -35.40 -29.73 -1.55
CA SER A 692 -33.98 -29.38 -1.80
C SER A 692 -33.77 -27.87 -2.00
N PHE A 693 -32.69 -27.34 -1.38
CA PHE A 693 -32.23 -25.96 -1.52
C PHE A 693 -30.71 -25.87 -1.36
N SER A 694 -30.10 -24.78 -1.84
CA SER A 694 -28.66 -24.53 -1.67
C SER A 694 -28.43 -23.31 -0.76
N ILE A 695 -27.47 -23.40 0.17
CA ILE A 695 -27.02 -22.25 0.97
C ILE A 695 -25.65 -21.81 0.45
N VAL A 696 -25.48 -20.52 0.21
CA VAL A 696 -24.22 -19.90 -0.19
C VAL A 696 -23.84 -18.86 0.86
N GLY A 697 -22.68 -19.04 1.50
CA GLY A 697 -22.09 -18.01 2.36
C GLY A 697 -21.13 -17.14 1.57
N HIS A 698 -21.16 -15.84 1.81
CA HIS A 698 -20.11 -14.92 1.37
C HIS A 698 -19.39 -14.36 2.60
N PHE A 699 -18.12 -14.00 2.44
CA PHE A 699 -17.36 -13.26 3.43
C PHE A 699 -16.70 -12.10 2.69
N ILE A 700 -17.11 -10.87 3.01
CA ILE A 700 -16.36 -9.69 2.61
C ILE A 700 -15.21 -9.59 3.60
N GLY A 701 -13.99 -9.76 3.12
CA GLY A 701 -12.77 -9.74 3.93
C GLY A 701 -11.83 -8.65 3.48
#